data_AF-A0A812ZSM2-F1
#
_entry.id   AF-A0A812ZSM2-F1
#
_cell.length_a   1.000
_cell.length_b   1.000
_cell.length_c   1.000
_cell.angle_alpha   90.00
_cell.angle_beta   90.00
_cell.angle_gamma   90.00
#
_symmetry.space_group_name_H-M   'P 1'
#
loop_
_entity.id
_entity.type
_entity.pdbx_description
1 polymer ?
#
loop_
_entity_poly.entity_id
_entity_poly.type
_entity_poly.pdbx_seq_one_letter_code
_entity_poly.pdbx_strand_id
1 'polypeptide(L)'
;MERRWSRDCTPGHLIECLHDIATRLALEHERQAAALRTLQEENEKLKEAGVASNDLSHTLRTLEGSSPVLRGADSPKLNRAATMTSALSSTWSSALRTAGIATTEARDTNPPDAEAEEEVLEEIDVDQLRPLRTARTSSDLALQSRHSKSNFVAEEKVQFMIMRAEKSKRFGSKKPGYVINPDSFAAITWQIVTSCCMGFVALVTPVQVGLLDMRFDAIFFFSLCVDLVFLIDMILQFFTMYPKSTARGVEWEHRCDHICAHYLRTWFALDFVTIIPFDILSLAFGTDNFKELKSIKVVRALRLLKLMRMLKSSRLLHKLEIALSIPYQHFALIRFLFGLVLVCHWLSCFWAMCLHLVNDDIPKWIDDIAASDARFGIETSPIRVYIASFYFCSYTMTSVGYGDLGPQNILERIVCTIIVLVAGLCWAQILGEVCAISSDMNAETSAFRKKMNSLNMMMQEQGLPHDLRRRLRSFFLQNRHQAQYVVRQKLLDNMSPQLQSEVCTEMNLPWIQKVTFFSQFMAQIEIAESRGIDTDPYRVCIADTSRQLRCGAFAQRESFDNIQVLYILSKGLVVLNSKVGTNGTVWGEDFVLSDTSLIRPVGGFALTYIEVLFLTRESFMQVIERRRLTCPQLGRSLGQEGQVCARCLLWG
;
A
#
# COMPACT_ATOMS: atom_id res chain seq x y z
N MET A 1 13.75 8.92 21.75
CA MET A 1 14.31 10.27 22.01
C MET A 1 13.81 11.20 20.90
N GLU A 2 12.64 11.84 21.07
CA GLU A 2 11.87 12.34 19.91
C GLU A 2 11.30 13.77 20.08
N ARG A 3 11.85 14.56 21.03
CA ARG A 3 11.37 15.92 21.34
C ARG A 3 12.47 17.01 21.43
N ARG A 4 13.60 16.83 20.73
CA ARG A 4 14.64 17.87 20.57
C ARG A 4 15.24 17.86 19.16
N TRP A 5 14.49 18.40 18.20
CA TRP A 5 14.96 18.77 16.85
C TRP A 5 14.44 20.19 16.55
N SER A 6 15.08 21.20 17.17
CA SER A 6 14.92 22.62 16.81
C SER A 6 15.86 22.97 15.65
N ARG A 7 15.67 24.14 15.02
CA ARG A 7 16.08 24.36 13.61
C ARG A 7 17.57 24.62 13.33
N ASP A 8 18.40 24.77 14.36
CA ASP A 8 19.76 25.29 14.22
C ASP A 8 20.83 24.23 14.58
N CYS A 9 21.00 23.24 13.72
CA CYS A 9 22.08 22.25 13.82
C CYS A 9 23.23 22.59 12.85
N THR A 10 24.40 22.94 13.40
CA THR A 10 25.63 23.09 12.61
C THR A 10 26.26 21.73 12.28
N PRO A 11 27.06 21.60 11.20
CA PRO A 11 27.65 20.31 10.82
C PRO A 11 28.52 19.65 11.89
N GLY A 12 29.23 20.43 12.71
CA GLY A 12 30.05 19.91 13.80
C GLY A 12 29.23 19.19 14.88
N HIS A 13 28.11 19.78 15.29
CA HIS A 13 27.27 19.23 16.35
C HIS A 13 26.59 17.91 15.92
N LEU A 14 26.35 17.73 14.61
CA LEU A 14 25.89 16.46 14.05
C LEU A 14 26.97 15.36 14.15
N ILE A 15 28.25 15.72 13.95
CA ILE A 15 29.39 14.80 14.03
C ILE A 15 29.65 14.39 15.48
N GLU A 16 29.56 15.32 16.44
CA GLU A 16 29.65 15.02 17.88
C GLU A 16 28.53 14.07 18.33
N CYS A 17 27.28 14.33 17.92
CA CYS A 17 26.15 13.42 18.19
C CYS A 17 26.40 12.01 17.61
N LEU A 18 26.93 11.91 16.39
CA LEU A 18 27.25 10.62 15.77
C LEU A 18 28.39 9.89 16.50
N HIS A 19 29.37 10.61 17.03
CA HIS A 19 30.46 10.03 17.81
C HIS A 19 29.99 9.51 19.17
N ASP A 20 29.15 10.26 19.88
CA ASP A 20 28.53 9.82 21.15
C ASP A 20 27.62 8.59 20.93
N ILE A 21 26.77 8.60 19.89
CA ILE A 21 25.95 7.45 19.51
C ILE A 21 26.81 6.22 19.19
N ALA A 22 27.88 6.37 18.40
CA ALA A 22 28.79 5.26 18.08
C ALA A 22 29.51 4.72 19.33
N THR A 23 29.93 5.60 20.23
CA THR A 23 30.63 5.23 21.47
C THR A 23 29.70 4.49 22.44
N ARG A 24 28.45 4.97 22.59
CA ARG A 24 27.43 4.26 23.38
C ARG A 24 27.07 2.91 22.80
N LEU A 25 26.97 2.78 21.47
CA LEU A 25 26.73 1.49 20.81
C LEU A 25 27.88 0.50 21.03
N ALA A 26 29.14 0.96 20.97
CA ALA A 26 30.30 0.13 21.27
C ALA A 26 30.30 -0.36 22.74
N LEU A 27 30.04 0.54 23.68
CA LEU A 27 30.03 0.23 25.11
C LEU A 27 28.85 -0.69 25.51
N GLU A 28 27.70 -0.57 24.84
CA GLU A 28 26.57 -1.48 25.04
C GLU A 28 26.82 -2.87 24.40
N HIS A 29 27.52 -2.93 23.26
CA HIS A 29 28.02 -4.20 22.71
C HIS A 29 29.00 -4.91 23.65
N GLU A 30 29.91 -4.17 24.30
CA GLU A 30 30.86 -4.73 25.26
C GLU A 30 30.16 -5.27 26.51
N ARG A 31 29.14 -4.57 27.02
CA ARG A 31 28.26 -5.07 28.10
C ARG A 31 27.53 -6.35 27.72
N GLN A 32 26.96 -6.42 26.51
CA GLN A 32 26.29 -7.63 26.02
C GLN A 32 27.27 -8.81 25.90
N ALA A 33 28.50 -8.57 25.44
CA ALA A 33 29.54 -9.59 25.39
C ALA A 33 29.97 -10.07 26.79
N ALA A 34 30.08 -9.16 27.76
CA ALA A 34 30.38 -9.51 29.16
C ALA A 34 29.26 -10.35 29.80
N ALA A 35 28.00 -9.96 29.64
CA ALA A 35 26.84 -10.70 30.14
C ALA A 35 26.72 -12.10 29.51
N LEU A 36 27.08 -12.27 28.24
CA LEU A 36 27.07 -13.58 27.59
C LEU A 36 28.19 -14.49 28.13
N ARG A 37 29.37 -13.95 28.46
CA ARG A 37 30.45 -14.72 29.11
C ARG A 37 30.06 -15.22 30.50
N THR A 38 29.42 -14.40 31.32
CA THR A 38 28.94 -14.84 32.65
C THR A 38 27.90 -15.96 32.53
N LEU A 39 27.00 -15.89 31.54
CA LEU A 39 26.04 -16.96 31.27
C LEU A 39 26.70 -18.23 30.71
N GLN A 40 27.82 -18.12 29.99
CA GLN A 40 28.61 -19.28 29.54
C GLN A 40 29.32 -19.96 30.71
N GLU A 41 29.97 -19.21 31.61
CA GLU A 41 30.57 -19.76 32.82
C GLU A 41 29.54 -20.44 33.74
N GLU A 42 28.35 -19.84 33.90
CA GLU A 42 27.27 -20.40 34.72
C GLU A 42 26.71 -21.69 34.10
N ASN A 43 26.66 -21.78 32.76
CA ASN A 43 26.29 -23.00 32.05
C ASN A 43 27.35 -24.11 32.19
N GLU A 44 28.64 -23.81 32.09
CA GLU A 44 29.71 -24.80 32.38
C GLU A 44 29.61 -25.34 33.81
N LYS A 45 29.47 -24.45 34.81
CA LYS A 45 29.28 -24.85 36.23
C LYS A 45 28.04 -25.75 36.44
N LEU A 46 26.96 -25.51 35.70
CA LEU A 46 25.75 -26.35 35.74
C LEU A 46 25.95 -27.73 35.07
N LYS A 47 26.80 -27.83 34.03
CA LYS A 47 27.20 -29.13 33.44
C LYS A 47 28.09 -29.92 34.39
N GLU A 48 29.06 -29.27 35.04
CA GLU A 48 29.93 -29.90 36.04
C GLU A 48 29.12 -30.41 37.25
N ALA A 49 28.04 -29.70 37.62
CA ALA A 49 27.07 -30.14 38.61
C ALA A 49 26.11 -31.27 38.12
N GLY A 50 26.28 -31.78 36.90
CA GLY A 50 25.50 -32.89 36.34
C GLY A 50 24.07 -32.55 35.91
N VAL A 51 23.69 -31.27 35.82
CA VAL A 51 22.32 -30.84 35.49
C VAL A 51 22.12 -30.78 33.97
N ALA A 52 21.32 -31.71 33.43
CA ALA A 52 21.07 -31.85 31.98
C ALA A 52 20.20 -30.71 31.40
N SER A 53 20.81 -29.55 31.13
CA SER A 53 20.12 -28.34 30.66
C SER A 53 19.93 -28.27 29.13
N ASN A 54 18.87 -28.92 28.64
CA ASN A 54 18.48 -28.86 27.23
C ASN A 54 17.90 -27.50 26.79
N ASP A 55 17.25 -26.75 27.70
CA ASP A 55 16.66 -25.44 27.35
C ASP A 55 17.72 -24.33 27.24
N LEU A 56 18.67 -24.25 28.18
CA LEU A 56 19.69 -23.17 28.19
C LEU A 56 20.65 -23.27 27.00
N SER A 57 20.93 -24.50 26.56
CA SER A 57 21.72 -24.77 25.35
C SER A 57 20.95 -24.47 24.06
N HIS A 58 19.61 -24.49 24.08
CA HIS A 58 18.78 -24.04 22.97
C HIS A 58 18.70 -22.50 22.90
N THR A 59 18.53 -21.79 24.03
CA THR A 59 18.49 -20.32 24.04
C THR A 59 19.82 -19.69 23.64
N LEU A 60 20.96 -20.24 24.06
CA LEU A 60 22.28 -19.79 23.58
C LEU A 60 22.41 -19.91 22.06
N ARG A 61 22.01 -21.03 21.45
CA ARG A 61 22.02 -21.18 19.98
C ARG A 61 21.11 -20.20 19.25
N THR A 62 19.97 -19.82 19.85
CA THR A 62 19.09 -18.79 19.25
C THR A 62 19.65 -17.36 19.39
N LEU A 63 20.46 -17.08 20.42
CA LEU A 63 21.20 -15.83 20.55
C LEU A 63 22.37 -15.76 19.55
N GLU A 64 23.14 -16.84 19.41
CA GLU A 64 24.19 -16.96 18.37
C GLU A 64 23.62 -16.82 16.95
N GLY A 65 22.45 -17.41 16.69
CA GLY A 65 21.79 -17.37 15.38
C GLY A 65 21.19 -16.02 14.99
N SER A 66 20.98 -15.10 15.94
CA SER A 66 20.27 -13.83 15.71
C SER A 66 21.16 -12.59 15.54
N SER A 67 22.48 -12.69 15.76
CA SER A 67 23.44 -11.61 15.46
C SER A 67 24.33 -11.96 14.26
N PRO A 68 24.34 -11.17 13.17
CA PRO A 68 25.13 -11.48 11.97
C PRO A 68 26.65 -11.37 12.18
N VAL A 69 27.11 -10.78 13.29
CA VAL A 69 28.52 -10.62 13.63
C VAL A 69 29.15 -11.92 14.16
N LEU A 70 28.36 -12.83 14.74
CA LEU A 70 28.86 -14.03 15.42
C LEU A 70 29.23 -15.19 14.49
N ARG A 71 28.86 -15.14 13.20
CA ARG A 71 29.00 -16.26 12.25
C ARG A 71 30.43 -16.42 11.67
N GLY A 72 31.47 -16.11 12.43
CA GLY A 72 32.85 -16.08 11.92
C GLY A 72 33.91 -15.64 12.93
N ALA A 73 33.83 -16.13 14.18
CA ALA A 73 34.80 -15.84 15.25
C ALA A 73 36.17 -16.54 15.07
N ASP A 74 36.66 -16.64 13.82
CA ASP A 74 37.98 -17.20 13.50
C ASP A 74 38.48 -16.68 12.12
N SER A 75 38.73 -15.37 12.03
CA SER A 75 39.39 -14.82 10.82
C SER A 75 40.26 -13.58 11.08
N PRO A 76 41.45 -13.48 10.44
CA PRO A 76 42.36 -12.33 10.60
C PRO A 76 41.85 -11.03 9.95
N LYS A 77 40.59 -11.00 9.46
CA LYS A 77 39.94 -9.81 8.91
C LYS A 77 39.50 -8.84 10.01
N LEU A 78 39.19 -9.33 11.23
CA LEU A 78 38.76 -8.47 12.33
C LEU A 78 39.91 -7.57 12.83
N ASN A 79 41.12 -8.11 12.95
CA ASN A 79 42.32 -7.32 13.28
C ASN A 79 42.67 -6.29 12.19
N ARG A 80 42.33 -6.55 10.92
CA ARG A 80 42.43 -5.54 9.84
C ARG A 80 41.41 -4.42 10.00
N ALA A 81 40.19 -4.71 10.47
CA ALA A 81 39.21 -3.66 10.77
C ALA A 81 39.68 -2.77 11.94
N ALA A 82 40.19 -3.38 13.03
CA ALA A 82 40.72 -2.65 14.19
C ALA A 82 41.97 -1.80 13.86
N THR A 83 42.86 -2.30 13.00
CA THR A 83 44.00 -1.51 12.51
C THR A 83 43.60 -0.45 11.49
N MET A 84 42.53 -0.63 10.73
CA MET A 84 41.96 0.44 9.90
C MET A 84 41.32 1.55 10.73
N THR A 85 40.57 1.25 11.80
CA THR A 85 39.97 2.29 12.65
C THR A 85 41.03 3.08 13.44
N SER A 86 42.09 2.43 13.93
CA SER A 86 43.20 3.15 14.56
C SER A 86 44.02 3.96 13.55
N ALA A 87 44.26 3.46 12.33
CA ALA A 87 44.92 4.23 11.26
C ALA A 87 44.09 5.42 10.78
N LEU A 88 42.75 5.28 10.68
CA LEU A 88 41.85 6.38 10.37
C LEU A 88 41.87 7.44 11.49
N SER A 89 41.86 7.03 12.76
CA SER A 89 42.03 7.92 13.92
C SER A 89 43.34 8.71 13.86
N SER A 90 44.48 8.03 13.64
CA SER A 90 45.77 8.72 13.54
C SER A 90 45.81 9.69 12.35
N THR A 91 45.24 9.31 11.21
CA THR A 91 45.16 10.16 10.00
C THR A 91 44.27 11.39 10.23
N TRP A 92 43.12 11.24 10.89
CA TRP A 92 42.26 12.35 11.31
C TRP A 92 42.96 13.31 12.28
N SER A 93 43.72 12.78 13.24
CA SER A 93 44.52 13.61 14.16
C SER A 93 45.63 14.40 13.44
N SER A 94 46.09 13.93 12.27
CA SER A 94 47.02 14.68 11.42
C SER A 94 46.28 15.76 10.62
N ALA A 95 45.15 15.40 10.01
CA ALA A 95 44.31 16.30 9.21
C ALA A 95 43.83 17.53 10.00
N LEU A 96 43.40 17.34 11.26
CA LEU A 96 42.97 18.42 12.14
C LEU A 96 44.12 19.39 12.49
N ARG A 97 45.35 18.89 12.66
CA ARG A 97 46.54 19.73 12.88
C ARG A 97 46.92 20.53 11.63
N THR A 98 46.79 19.95 10.43
CA THR A 98 46.96 20.71 9.17
C THR A 98 45.83 21.70 8.89
N ALA A 99 44.67 21.58 9.53
CA ALA A 99 43.53 22.48 9.37
C ALA A 99 43.59 23.73 10.27
N GLY A 100 44.57 23.85 11.17
CA GLY A 100 44.77 25.04 12.01
C GLY A 100 43.72 25.28 13.10
N ILE A 101 42.86 24.28 13.38
CA ILE A 101 41.82 24.40 14.41
C ILE A 101 42.44 24.16 15.78
N ALA A 102 42.63 25.24 16.55
CA ALA A 102 43.14 25.16 17.91
C ALA A 102 42.09 24.62 18.88
N THR A 103 42.46 23.61 19.67
CA THR A 103 41.64 23.10 20.78
C THR A 103 41.85 23.95 22.03
N THR A 104 40.85 24.74 22.42
CA THR A 104 40.83 25.41 23.73
C THR A 104 40.45 24.42 24.82
N GLU A 105 41.22 24.39 25.90
CA GLU A 105 41.10 23.42 26.99
C GLU A 105 39.87 23.66 27.88
N ALA A 106 39.41 22.60 28.56
CA ALA A 106 38.42 22.70 29.62
C ALA A 106 39.05 23.24 30.92
N ARG A 107 38.23 23.84 31.78
CA ARG A 107 38.61 24.16 33.17
C ARG A 107 37.42 24.06 34.11
N ASP A 108 37.68 23.61 35.33
CA ASP A 108 36.69 23.16 36.32
C ASP A 108 35.92 24.30 36.99
N THR A 109 34.72 24.00 37.50
CA THR A 109 34.40 24.12 38.95
C THR A 109 33.04 23.46 39.30
N ASN A 110 32.83 23.19 40.58
CA ASN A 110 31.65 22.50 41.15
C ASN A 110 30.54 23.51 41.58
N PRO A 111 29.29 23.04 41.82
CA PRO A 111 28.17 23.88 42.30
C PRO A 111 28.30 24.20 43.80
N PRO A 112 27.56 25.21 44.33
CA PRO A 112 26.26 24.90 44.96
C PRO A 112 25.20 26.03 44.91
N ASP A 113 24.04 25.77 45.55
CA ASP A 113 23.07 26.73 46.17
C ASP A 113 22.35 27.80 45.31
N ALA A 114 21.38 28.57 45.81
CA ALA A 114 20.11 28.30 46.55
C ALA A 114 19.45 29.69 46.83
N GLU A 115 18.11 29.77 46.97
CA GLU A 115 17.35 31.01 47.33
C GLU A 115 17.51 32.19 46.32
N ALA A 116 16.70 33.25 46.24
CA ALA A 116 15.27 33.52 46.48
C ALA A 116 14.86 34.64 45.45
N GLU A 117 13.65 35.20 45.32
CA GLU A 117 12.34 35.12 46.02
C GLU A 117 11.24 35.04 44.89
N GLU A 118 10.01 35.59 44.84
CA GLU A 118 9.11 36.45 45.65
C GLU A 118 7.65 36.11 45.24
N GLU A 119 6.63 36.45 46.06
CA GLU A 119 5.20 36.23 45.78
C GLU A 119 4.35 37.43 46.24
N VAL A 120 3.32 37.83 45.46
CA VAL A 120 2.25 38.72 45.94
C VAL A 120 0.88 38.32 45.38
N LEU A 121 -0.05 38.03 46.29
CA LEU A 121 -1.49 37.91 46.07
C LEU A 121 -2.22 38.74 47.13
N GLU A 122 -3.19 39.55 46.72
CA GLU A 122 -4.34 40.07 47.50
C GLU A 122 -5.05 41.14 46.64
N GLU A 123 -6.28 41.60 46.90
CA GLU A 123 -7.57 40.95 47.20
C GLU A 123 -8.61 42.09 47.25
N ILE A 124 -9.76 41.98 46.57
CA ILE A 124 -10.94 42.85 46.81
C ILE A 124 -12.22 42.02 46.65
N ASP A 125 -13.10 42.10 47.63
CA ASP A 125 -14.33 41.31 47.78
C ASP A 125 -15.62 42.18 47.65
N VAL A 126 -16.78 41.54 47.86
CA VAL A 126 -18.12 42.08 48.17
C VAL A 126 -19.03 42.42 46.99
N ASP A 127 -19.69 41.37 46.51
CA ASP A 127 -21.16 41.26 46.41
C ASP A 127 -22.01 42.55 46.28
N GLN A 128 -22.25 43.01 45.05
CA GLN A 128 -23.56 43.54 44.63
C GLN A 128 -23.81 43.34 43.12
N LEU A 129 -24.80 42.52 42.75
CA LEU A 129 -25.97 42.93 41.94
C LEU A 129 -26.84 41.73 41.48
N ARG A 130 -28.16 41.89 41.65
CA ARG A 130 -29.20 40.91 41.25
C ARG A 130 -29.34 40.84 39.71
N PRO A 131 -29.59 39.66 39.11
CA PRO A 131 -29.64 39.52 37.65
C PRO A 131 -30.77 40.34 37.01
N LEU A 132 -30.40 41.37 36.25
CA LEU A 132 -31.34 42.12 35.42
C LEU A 132 -31.64 41.35 34.12
N ARG A 133 -32.92 41.05 33.93
CA ARG A 133 -33.51 40.34 32.80
C ARG A 133 -33.51 41.22 31.54
N THR A 134 -32.35 41.38 30.90
CA THR A 134 -32.22 42.23 29.70
C THR A 134 -33.00 41.67 28.51
N ALA A 135 -33.80 42.53 27.87
CA ALA A 135 -34.48 42.21 26.63
C ALA A 135 -33.49 42.18 25.46
N ARG A 136 -33.76 41.36 24.43
CA ARG A 136 -32.97 41.33 23.20
C ARG A 136 -32.99 42.71 22.52
N THR A 137 -31.87 43.41 22.53
CA THR A 137 -31.68 44.66 21.78
C THR A 137 -31.46 44.36 20.30
N SER A 138 -31.83 45.31 19.43
CA SER A 138 -31.69 45.19 17.98
C SER A 138 -30.23 45.12 17.49
N SER A 139 -29.27 45.48 18.35
CA SER A 139 -27.83 45.30 18.17
C SER A 139 -27.45 43.89 17.76
N ASP A 140 -28.03 42.88 18.41
CA ASP A 140 -27.56 41.50 18.33
C ASP A 140 -28.08 40.84 17.05
N LEU A 141 -29.30 41.21 16.65
CA LEU A 141 -29.87 40.90 15.34
C LEU A 141 -29.10 41.58 14.21
N ALA A 142 -28.63 42.81 14.41
CA ALA A 142 -27.78 43.50 13.43
C ALA A 142 -26.38 42.86 13.30
N LEU A 143 -25.79 42.39 14.40
CA LEU A 143 -24.53 41.64 14.41
C LEU A 143 -24.69 40.26 13.74
N GLN A 144 -25.74 39.50 14.06
CA GLN A 144 -26.03 38.22 13.39
C GLN A 144 -26.32 38.40 11.89
N SER A 145 -27.05 39.46 11.52
CA SER A 145 -27.27 39.85 10.11
C SER A 145 -25.96 40.18 9.39
N ARG A 146 -25.04 40.90 10.04
CA ARG A 146 -23.70 41.18 9.49
C ARG A 146 -22.84 39.92 9.34
N HIS A 147 -22.83 39.01 10.32
CA HIS A 147 -22.09 37.75 10.19
C HIS A 147 -22.68 36.82 9.12
N SER A 148 -24.01 36.69 9.05
CA SER A 148 -24.68 35.91 8.00
C SER A 148 -24.33 36.45 6.61
N LYS A 149 -24.42 37.77 6.40
CA LYS A 149 -24.01 38.41 5.12
C LYS A 149 -22.50 38.27 4.85
N SER A 150 -21.65 38.33 5.88
CA SER A 150 -20.20 38.12 5.72
C SER A 150 -19.89 36.70 5.26
N ASN A 151 -20.57 35.69 5.79
CA ASN A 151 -20.35 34.29 5.43
C ASN A 151 -20.89 34.00 4.02
N PHE A 152 -22.10 34.48 3.68
CA PHE A 152 -22.64 34.40 2.33
C PHE A 152 -21.71 35.07 1.30
N VAL A 153 -21.22 36.28 1.58
CA VAL A 153 -20.25 36.98 0.71
C VAL A 153 -18.89 36.27 0.68
N ALA A 154 -18.50 35.52 1.71
CA ALA A 154 -17.30 34.69 1.68
C ALA A 154 -17.50 33.43 0.80
N GLU A 155 -18.63 32.74 0.92
CA GLU A 155 -19.01 31.59 0.10
C GLU A 155 -19.21 32.00 -1.38
N GLU A 156 -19.89 33.10 -1.66
CA GLU A 156 -20.05 33.66 -3.00
C GLU A 156 -18.69 34.10 -3.58
N LYS A 157 -17.79 34.69 -2.78
CA LYS A 157 -16.40 34.97 -3.21
C LYS A 157 -15.60 33.70 -3.43
N VAL A 158 -15.78 32.64 -2.63
CA VAL A 158 -15.11 31.36 -2.83
C VAL A 158 -15.64 30.68 -4.09
N GLN A 159 -16.95 30.65 -4.33
CA GLN A 159 -17.55 30.18 -5.58
C GLN A 159 -17.10 31.01 -6.78
N PHE A 160 -17.02 32.34 -6.67
CA PHE A 160 -16.49 33.20 -7.71
C PHE A 160 -14.98 32.99 -7.94
N MET A 161 -14.20 32.70 -6.90
CA MET A 161 -12.79 32.34 -7.01
C MET A 161 -12.59 30.95 -7.59
N ILE A 162 -13.43 29.97 -7.27
CA ILE A 162 -13.46 28.64 -7.87
C ILE A 162 -13.85 28.77 -9.35
N MET A 163 -14.97 29.41 -9.68
CA MET A 163 -15.35 29.71 -11.06
C MET A 163 -14.27 30.50 -11.80
N ARG A 164 -13.57 31.45 -11.16
CA ARG A 164 -12.46 32.19 -11.76
C ARG A 164 -11.20 31.32 -11.92
N ALA A 165 -10.96 30.36 -11.03
CA ALA A 165 -9.87 29.39 -11.14
C ALA A 165 -10.16 28.31 -12.19
N GLU A 166 -11.42 27.88 -12.35
CA GLU A 166 -11.87 27.04 -13.45
C GLU A 166 -11.87 27.79 -14.79
N LYS A 167 -12.29 29.04 -14.80
CA LYS A 167 -12.18 29.93 -15.97
C LYS A 167 -10.70 30.23 -16.28
N SER A 168 -9.82 30.21 -15.27
CA SER A 168 -8.36 30.24 -15.43
C SER A 168 -7.80 28.91 -15.99
N LYS A 169 -8.32 27.75 -15.55
CA LYS A 169 -8.07 26.45 -16.22
C LYS A 169 -8.55 26.47 -17.68
N ARG A 170 -9.65 27.16 -18.00
CA ARG A 170 -10.11 27.46 -19.38
C ARG A 170 -9.30 28.56 -20.10
N PHE A 171 -8.39 29.26 -19.40
CA PHE A 171 -7.32 30.09 -19.97
C PHE A 171 -5.99 29.33 -20.12
N GLY A 172 -5.93 28.06 -19.71
CA GLY A 172 -5.06 27.11 -20.39
C GLY A 172 -5.42 27.11 -21.88
N SER A 173 -4.41 27.20 -22.75
CA SER A 173 -4.60 27.39 -24.20
C SER A 173 -5.68 26.47 -24.77
N LYS A 174 -6.54 27.00 -25.66
CA LYS A 174 -7.61 26.24 -26.32
C LYS A 174 -7.04 24.91 -26.82
N LYS A 175 -7.45 23.79 -26.21
CA LYS A 175 -6.96 22.46 -26.57
C LYS A 175 -7.17 22.25 -28.08
N PRO A 176 -6.12 22.03 -28.89
CA PRO A 176 -6.31 21.75 -30.29
C PRO A 176 -7.04 20.41 -30.40
N GLY A 177 -8.08 20.33 -31.24
CA GLY A 177 -8.92 19.12 -31.37
C GLY A 177 -8.16 17.86 -31.81
N TYR A 178 -6.93 18.04 -32.31
CA TYR A 178 -6.01 16.99 -32.74
C TYR A 178 -5.16 16.38 -31.60
N VAL A 179 -5.18 16.93 -30.38
CA VAL A 179 -4.34 16.44 -29.27
C VAL A 179 -5.13 15.48 -28.39
N ILE A 180 -4.63 14.24 -28.29
CA ILE A 180 -5.31 13.11 -27.62
C ILE A 180 -5.08 13.18 -26.11
N ASN A 181 -6.19 13.20 -25.36
CA ASN A 181 -6.16 13.02 -23.90
C ASN A 181 -6.02 11.53 -23.56
N PRO A 182 -4.93 11.07 -22.92
CA PRO A 182 -4.71 9.66 -22.60
C PRO A 182 -5.67 9.08 -21.55
N ASP A 183 -6.43 9.93 -20.87
CA ASP A 183 -7.47 9.55 -19.91
C ASP A 183 -8.89 9.56 -20.52
N SER A 184 -9.00 9.75 -21.85
CA SER A 184 -10.27 9.61 -22.57
C SER A 184 -10.61 8.14 -22.83
N PHE A 185 -11.92 7.81 -22.84
CA PHE A 185 -12.39 6.45 -23.10
C PHE A 185 -11.81 5.86 -24.40
N ALA A 186 -11.78 6.64 -25.49
CA ALA A 186 -11.20 6.22 -26.76
C ALA A 186 -9.69 5.90 -26.65
N ALA A 187 -8.91 6.72 -25.92
CA ALA A 187 -7.49 6.46 -25.71
C ALA A 187 -7.24 5.23 -24.83
N ILE A 188 -8.12 4.97 -23.85
CA ILE A 188 -8.09 3.77 -22.99
C ILE A 188 -8.43 2.52 -23.83
N THR A 189 -9.47 2.58 -24.68
CA THR A 189 -9.82 1.50 -25.60
C THR A 189 -8.67 1.20 -26.58
N TRP A 190 -8.02 2.24 -27.12
CA TRP A 190 -6.84 2.06 -27.98
C TRP A 190 -5.67 1.41 -27.24
N GLN A 191 -5.38 1.83 -26.00
CA GLN A 191 -4.37 1.21 -25.12
C GLN A 191 -4.66 -0.28 -24.84
N ILE A 192 -5.93 -0.68 -24.76
CA ILE A 192 -6.33 -2.10 -24.64
C ILE A 192 -6.07 -2.85 -25.96
N VAL A 193 -6.47 -2.28 -27.11
CA VAL A 193 -6.24 -2.88 -28.43
C VAL A 193 -4.75 -3.10 -28.70
N THR A 194 -3.91 -2.08 -28.47
CA THR A 194 -2.45 -2.23 -28.67
C THR A 194 -1.80 -3.18 -27.67
N SER A 195 -2.37 -3.34 -26.46
CA SER A 195 -1.96 -4.39 -25.53
C SER A 195 -2.30 -5.80 -26.02
N CYS A 196 -3.48 -6.00 -26.61
CA CYS A 196 -3.84 -7.29 -27.22
C CYS A 196 -2.91 -7.62 -28.40
N CYS A 197 -2.61 -6.63 -29.25
CA CYS A 197 -1.59 -6.74 -30.30
C CYS A 197 -0.20 -7.06 -29.74
N MET A 198 0.17 -6.53 -28.56
CA MET A 198 1.43 -6.83 -27.89
C MET A 198 1.49 -8.29 -27.43
N GLY A 199 0.39 -8.80 -26.84
CA GLY A 199 0.27 -10.20 -26.45
C GLY A 199 0.37 -11.15 -27.64
N PHE A 200 -0.24 -10.79 -28.78
CA PHE A 200 -0.09 -11.54 -30.03
C PHE A 200 1.38 -11.60 -30.48
N VAL A 201 2.08 -10.45 -30.56
CA VAL A 201 3.52 -10.42 -30.93
C VAL A 201 4.37 -11.26 -29.97
N ALA A 202 4.12 -11.15 -28.66
CA ALA A 202 4.87 -11.87 -27.63
C ALA A 202 4.76 -13.40 -27.71
N LEU A 203 3.67 -13.93 -28.27
CA LEU A 203 3.38 -15.37 -28.41
C LEU A 203 3.63 -15.91 -29.83
N VAL A 204 3.36 -15.12 -30.86
CA VAL A 204 3.37 -15.59 -32.26
C VAL A 204 4.71 -15.33 -32.93
N THR A 205 5.37 -14.20 -32.67
CA THR A 205 6.67 -13.88 -33.30
C THR A 205 7.79 -14.85 -32.93
N PRO A 206 7.94 -15.35 -31.68
CA PRO A 206 8.93 -16.40 -31.37
C PRO A 206 8.71 -17.69 -32.17
N VAL A 207 7.46 -18.13 -32.34
CA VAL A 207 7.09 -19.32 -33.14
C VAL A 207 7.36 -19.09 -34.63
N GLN A 208 7.05 -17.89 -35.14
CA GLN A 208 7.34 -17.49 -36.53
C GLN A 208 8.84 -17.40 -36.87
N VAL A 209 9.71 -17.28 -35.86
CA VAL A 209 11.16 -17.24 -36.06
C VAL A 209 11.79 -18.63 -35.90
N GLY A 210 11.34 -19.39 -34.90
CA GLY A 210 11.94 -20.68 -34.54
C GLY A 210 11.32 -21.93 -35.20
N LEU A 211 10.13 -21.85 -35.79
CA LEU A 211 9.38 -23.03 -36.25
C LEU A 211 8.62 -22.90 -37.59
N LEU A 212 8.28 -21.69 -38.04
CA LEU A 212 7.50 -21.50 -39.28
C LEU A 212 8.35 -20.90 -40.40
N ASP A 213 8.18 -21.44 -41.61
CA ASP A 213 8.77 -20.88 -42.83
C ASP A 213 7.98 -19.70 -43.39
N MET A 214 8.64 -18.94 -44.27
CA MET A 214 8.04 -17.81 -44.99
C MET A 214 6.99 -18.31 -45.98
N ARG A 215 5.71 -18.23 -45.61
CA ARG A 215 4.55 -18.56 -46.45
C ARG A 215 3.43 -17.51 -46.27
N PHE A 216 2.60 -17.34 -47.30
CA PHE A 216 1.45 -16.44 -47.30
C PHE A 216 0.24 -17.05 -46.56
N ASP A 217 0.45 -17.45 -45.31
CA ASP A 217 -0.56 -18.08 -44.46
C ASP A 217 -1.41 -17.02 -43.72
N ALA A 218 -2.57 -17.41 -43.18
CA ALA A 218 -3.43 -16.50 -42.42
C ALA A 218 -2.70 -15.82 -41.24
N ILE A 219 -1.75 -16.50 -40.61
CA ILE A 219 -0.93 -15.96 -39.51
C ILE A 219 -0.06 -14.79 -40.00
N PHE A 220 0.46 -14.84 -41.23
CA PHE A 220 1.21 -13.74 -41.85
C PHE A 220 0.31 -12.52 -42.08
N PHE A 221 -0.91 -12.72 -42.61
CA PHE A 221 -1.89 -11.65 -42.77
C PHE A 221 -2.24 -10.97 -41.44
N PHE A 222 -2.56 -11.74 -40.39
CA PHE A 222 -2.81 -11.18 -39.05
C PHE A 222 -1.59 -10.43 -38.49
N SER A 223 -0.37 -10.91 -38.76
CA SER A 223 0.86 -10.23 -38.32
C SER A 223 1.04 -8.87 -39.01
N LEU A 224 0.72 -8.78 -40.31
CA LEU A 224 0.73 -7.53 -41.06
C LEU A 224 -0.33 -6.54 -40.55
N CYS A 225 -1.54 -7.01 -40.22
CA CYS A 225 -2.57 -6.18 -39.58
C CYS A 225 -2.12 -5.67 -38.20
N VAL A 226 -1.42 -6.49 -37.42
CA VAL A 226 -0.87 -6.11 -36.11
C VAL A 226 0.25 -5.07 -36.25
N ASP A 227 1.16 -5.21 -37.21
CA ASP A 227 2.17 -4.17 -37.48
C ASP A 227 1.56 -2.86 -37.98
N LEU A 228 0.47 -2.90 -38.76
CA LEU A 228 -0.28 -1.71 -39.15
C LEU A 228 -0.91 -0.99 -37.94
N VAL A 229 -1.44 -1.73 -36.95
CA VAL A 229 -1.91 -1.14 -35.68
C VAL A 229 -0.77 -0.45 -34.93
N PHE A 230 0.44 -1.04 -34.90
CA PHE A 230 1.60 -0.41 -34.28
C PHE A 230 2.15 0.80 -35.06
N LEU A 231 2.03 0.81 -36.40
CA LEU A 231 2.33 1.99 -37.22
C LEU A 231 1.36 3.15 -36.88
N ILE A 232 0.07 2.85 -36.72
CA ILE A 232 -0.93 3.84 -36.28
C ILE A 232 -0.63 4.31 -34.85
N ASP A 233 -0.27 3.42 -33.93
CA ASP A 233 0.10 3.77 -32.54
C ASP A 233 1.29 4.74 -32.49
N MET A 234 2.34 4.50 -33.28
CA MET A 234 3.49 5.41 -33.41
C MET A 234 3.06 6.80 -33.90
N ILE A 235 2.12 6.88 -34.85
CA ILE A 235 1.58 8.16 -35.34
C ILE A 235 0.77 8.86 -34.25
N LEU A 236 -0.14 8.15 -33.56
CA LEU A 236 -0.95 8.69 -32.47
C LEU A 236 -0.10 9.14 -31.26
N GLN A 237 1.08 8.55 -31.06
CA GLN A 237 2.00 8.94 -30.00
C GLN A 237 2.59 10.36 -30.18
N PHE A 238 2.69 10.88 -31.41
CA PHE A 238 3.03 12.30 -31.66
C PHE A 238 1.91 13.28 -31.23
N PHE A 239 0.66 12.79 -31.14
CA PHE A 239 -0.51 13.59 -30.78
C PHE A 239 -0.96 13.39 -29.32
N THR A 240 -0.32 12.49 -28.58
CA THR A 240 -0.75 12.10 -27.22
C THR A 240 -0.06 12.95 -26.15
N MET A 241 -0.84 13.52 -25.23
CA MET A 241 -0.33 14.33 -24.12
C MET A 241 0.57 13.52 -23.18
N TYR A 242 1.65 14.12 -22.68
CA TYR A 242 2.51 13.51 -21.66
C TYR A 242 2.39 14.26 -20.31
N PRO A 243 2.52 13.56 -19.17
CA PRO A 243 2.43 14.19 -17.86
C PRO A 243 3.77 14.84 -17.51
N LYS A 244 3.72 16.07 -16.99
CA LYS A 244 4.90 16.85 -16.62
C LYS A 244 4.79 17.24 -15.16
N SER A 245 5.77 16.84 -14.35
CA SER A 245 5.86 17.31 -12.97
C SER A 245 6.40 18.74 -12.96
N THR A 246 5.57 19.69 -12.54
CA THR A 246 5.91 21.09 -12.31
C THR A 246 5.76 21.42 -10.82
N ALA A 247 6.30 22.55 -10.37
CA ALA A 247 6.18 23.01 -8.98
C ALA A 247 4.73 23.34 -8.53
N ARG A 248 3.72 23.04 -9.37
CA ARG A 248 2.28 23.20 -9.12
C ARG A 248 1.52 21.86 -9.10
N GLY A 249 2.21 20.73 -9.31
CA GLY A 249 1.62 19.39 -9.44
C GLY A 249 1.96 18.74 -10.77
N VAL A 250 1.19 17.72 -11.16
CA VAL A 250 1.31 17.09 -12.48
C VAL A 250 0.41 17.84 -13.47
N GLU A 251 1.02 18.53 -14.42
CA GLU A 251 0.33 19.25 -15.50
C GLU A 251 0.48 18.46 -16.82
N TRP A 252 -0.60 18.33 -17.60
CA TRP A 252 -0.57 17.71 -18.92
C TRP A 252 -0.06 18.72 -19.97
N GLU A 253 1.07 18.44 -20.63
CA GLU A 253 1.58 19.31 -21.70
C GLU A 253 0.72 19.13 -22.97
N HIS A 254 0.24 20.24 -23.54
CA HIS A 254 -0.74 20.25 -24.66
C HIS A 254 -0.17 20.76 -25.99
N ARG A 255 1.10 21.15 -26.04
CA ARG A 255 1.74 21.77 -27.22
C ARG A 255 2.42 20.72 -28.08
N CYS A 256 1.97 20.57 -29.33
CA CYS A 256 2.46 19.56 -30.26
C CYS A 256 3.98 19.58 -30.41
N ASP A 257 4.61 20.76 -30.56
CA ASP A 257 6.07 20.87 -30.74
C ASP A 257 6.86 20.26 -29.57
N HIS A 258 6.36 20.46 -28.34
CA HIS A 258 6.95 19.87 -27.14
C HIS A 258 6.68 18.36 -27.03
N ILE A 259 5.51 17.88 -27.46
CA ILE A 259 5.17 16.45 -27.51
C ILE A 259 6.08 15.74 -28.54
N CYS A 260 6.16 16.26 -29.76
CA CYS A 260 7.01 15.75 -30.83
C CYS A 260 8.49 15.73 -30.42
N ALA A 261 9.02 16.83 -29.91
CA ALA A 261 10.42 16.90 -29.47
C ALA A 261 10.72 15.96 -28.29
N HIS A 262 9.77 15.77 -27.36
CA HIS A 262 9.91 14.81 -26.26
C HIS A 262 9.90 13.36 -26.78
N TYR A 263 8.97 13.01 -27.67
CA TYR A 263 8.84 11.66 -28.20
C TYR A 263 10.02 11.25 -29.10
N LEU A 264 10.45 12.14 -30.01
CA LEU A 264 11.62 11.96 -30.87
C LEU A 264 12.90 11.70 -30.06
N ARG A 265 13.05 12.34 -28.90
CA ARG A 265 14.22 12.18 -28.01
C ARG A 265 14.17 10.91 -27.15
N THR A 266 13.01 10.28 -26.95
CA THR A 266 12.82 9.25 -25.90
C THR A 266 12.49 7.86 -26.42
N TRP A 267 11.49 7.71 -27.29
CA TRP A 267 10.97 6.38 -27.68
C TRP A 267 10.88 6.16 -29.19
N PHE A 268 10.86 7.22 -30.01
CA PHE A 268 10.71 7.14 -31.47
C PHE A 268 11.72 6.19 -32.13
N ALA A 269 13.00 6.23 -31.75
CA ALA A 269 14.03 5.38 -32.35
C ALA A 269 13.78 3.88 -32.10
N LEU A 270 13.27 3.52 -30.91
CA LEU A 270 12.88 2.15 -30.60
C LEU A 270 11.64 1.76 -31.41
N ASP A 271 10.61 2.61 -31.42
CA ASP A 271 9.38 2.34 -32.16
C ASP A 271 9.64 2.14 -33.66
N PHE A 272 10.37 3.07 -34.28
CA PHE A 272 10.77 3.00 -35.70
C PHE A 272 11.49 1.68 -36.03
N VAL A 273 12.53 1.31 -35.27
CA VAL A 273 13.27 0.05 -35.49
C VAL A 273 12.36 -1.18 -35.36
N THR A 274 11.42 -1.19 -34.40
CA THR A 274 10.50 -2.32 -34.25
C THR A 274 9.40 -2.37 -35.31
N ILE A 275 9.09 -1.27 -36.00
CA ILE A 275 8.04 -1.17 -37.02
C ILE A 275 8.51 -1.61 -38.42
N ILE A 276 9.82 -1.75 -38.64
CA ILE A 276 10.39 -2.25 -39.89
C ILE A 276 9.81 -3.64 -40.24
N PRO A 277 9.12 -3.80 -41.39
CA PRO A 277 8.57 -5.08 -41.80
C PRO A 277 9.67 -5.93 -42.46
N PHE A 278 10.58 -6.46 -41.63
CA PHE A 278 11.72 -7.29 -42.05
C PHE A 278 11.30 -8.44 -42.98
N ASP A 279 10.10 -8.99 -42.80
CA ASP A 279 9.48 -9.98 -43.65
C ASP A 279 9.39 -9.55 -45.13
N ILE A 280 8.82 -8.36 -45.38
CA ILE A 280 8.65 -7.80 -46.74
C ILE A 280 10.03 -7.50 -47.34
N LEU A 281 10.96 -6.97 -46.54
CA LEU A 281 12.34 -6.74 -46.97
C LEU A 281 13.04 -8.06 -47.34
N SER A 282 12.84 -9.13 -46.56
CA SER A 282 13.43 -10.45 -46.82
C SER A 282 12.93 -11.07 -48.12
N LEU A 283 11.65 -10.85 -48.44
CA LEU A 283 11.03 -11.36 -49.66
C LEU A 283 11.42 -10.53 -50.89
N ALA A 284 11.51 -9.20 -50.75
CA ALA A 284 11.86 -8.28 -51.83
C ALA A 284 13.36 -8.26 -52.19
N PHE A 285 14.26 -8.47 -51.22
CA PHE A 285 15.71 -8.56 -51.46
C PHE A 285 16.20 -10.00 -51.69
N GLY A 286 15.34 -11.01 -51.51
CA GLY A 286 15.70 -12.42 -51.56
C GLY A 286 15.88 -13.02 -52.97
N THR A 287 15.56 -12.28 -54.03
CA THR A 287 15.51 -12.82 -55.41
C THR A 287 16.88 -12.97 -56.08
N ASP A 288 17.76 -11.96 -55.99
CA ASP A 288 18.87 -11.84 -56.95
C ASP A 288 20.30 -11.88 -56.37
N ASN A 289 20.56 -11.29 -55.19
CA ASN A 289 21.94 -10.94 -54.79
C ASN A 289 22.51 -11.64 -53.54
N PHE A 290 21.73 -12.38 -52.74
CA PHE A 290 22.20 -12.98 -51.48
C PHE A 290 22.02 -14.51 -51.42
N LYS A 291 22.76 -15.24 -52.27
CA LYS A 291 22.72 -16.72 -52.32
C LYS A 291 23.37 -17.45 -51.13
N GLU A 292 24.00 -16.75 -50.18
CA GLU A 292 24.39 -17.36 -48.91
C GLU A 292 23.19 -17.48 -47.95
N LEU A 293 22.76 -18.72 -47.70
CA LEU A 293 21.66 -19.12 -46.80
C LEU A 293 21.78 -18.55 -45.36
N LYS A 294 22.99 -18.16 -44.94
CA LYS A 294 23.26 -17.50 -43.65
C LYS A 294 22.51 -16.16 -43.52
N SER A 295 22.39 -15.40 -44.61
CA SER A 295 21.75 -14.08 -44.63
C SER A 295 20.26 -14.17 -44.25
N ILE A 296 19.53 -15.10 -44.85
CA ILE A 296 18.10 -15.36 -44.60
C ILE A 296 17.87 -15.75 -43.13
N LYS A 297 18.75 -16.59 -42.56
CA LYS A 297 18.69 -16.98 -41.13
C LYS A 297 18.84 -15.76 -40.21
N VAL A 298 19.77 -14.85 -40.49
CA VAL A 298 19.94 -13.59 -39.73
C VAL A 298 18.72 -12.67 -39.86
N VAL A 299 18.17 -12.51 -41.07
CA VAL A 299 16.97 -11.66 -41.28
C VAL A 299 15.74 -12.22 -40.57
N ARG A 300 15.57 -13.56 -40.47
CA ARG A 300 14.54 -14.15 -39.59
C ARG A 300 14.75 -13.75 -38.13
N ALA A 301 15.98 -13.78 -37.61
CA ALA A 301 16.27 -13.39 -36.22
C ALA A 301 15.97 -11.91 -35.93
N LEU A 302 16.13 -11.00 -36.89
CA LEU A 302 15.80 -9.57 -36.72
C LEU A 302 14.32 -9.33 -36.37
N ARG A 303 13.39 -10.24 -36.72
CA ARG A 303 11.99 -10.18 -36.28
C ARG A 303 11.84 -10.15 -34.75
N LEU A 304 12.76 -10.78 -34.01
CA LEU A 304 12.74 -10.80 -32.53
C LEU A 304 12.93 -9.40 -31.93
N LEU A 305 13.47 -8.43 -32.68
CA LEU A 305 13.51 -7.02 -32.26
C LEU A 305 12.11 -6.46 -31.97
N LYS A 306 11.04 -6.99 -32.58
CA LYS A 306 9.65 -6.60 -32.25
C LYS A 306 9.30 -6.80 -30.78
N LEU A 307 9.95 -7.74 -30.08
CA LEU A 307 9.77 -7.97 -28.64
C LEU A 307 10.26 -6.78 -27.80
N MET A 308 11.17 -5.93 -28.31
CA MET A 308 11.61 -4.70 -27.62
C MET A 308 10.45 -3.73 -27.33
N ARG A 309 9.35 -3.80 -28.12
CA ARG A 309 8.11 -3.05 -27.85
C ARG A 309 7.53 -3.35 -26.46
N MET A 310 7.76 -4.55 -25.92
CA MET A 310 7.26 -4.95 -24.61
C MET A 310 7.83 -4.13 -23.45
N LEU A 311 8.99 -3.49 -23.61
CA LEU A 311 9.55 -2.57 -22.61
C LEU A 311 8.61 -1.38 -22.28
N LYS A 312 7.67 -1.07 -23.19
CA LYS A 312 6.64 -0.03 -23.02
C LYS A 312 5.45 -0.46 -22.16
N SER A 313 5.18 -1.77 -22.01
CA SER A 313 3.95 -2.30 -21.39
C SER A 313 3.85 -2.07 -19.88
N SER A 314 5.00 -1.82 -19.23
CA SER A 314 5.16 -1.49 -17.81
C SER A 314 4.18 -0.41 -17.31
N ARG A 315 3.89 0.61 -18.13
CA ARG A 315 2.95 1.69 -17.79
C ARG A 315 1.47 1.32 -17.88
N LEU A 316 1.13 0.26 -18.60
CA LEU A 316 -0.27 -0.17 -18.79
C LEU A 316 -0.77 -0.99 -17.60
N LEU A 317 0.06 -1.88 -17.06
CA LEU A 317 -0.33 -2.78 -15.95
C LEU A 317 -0.86 -1.99 -14.75
N HIS A 318 -0.17 -0.90 -14.37
CA HIS A 318 -0.58 0.03 -13.31
C HIS A 318 -1.89 0.79 -13.62
N LYS A 319 -2.25 1.00 -14.90
CA LYS A 319 -3.55 1.58 -15.27
C LYS A 319 -4.68 0.54 -15.21
N LEU A 320 -4.42 -0.69 -15.64
CA LEU A 320 -5.39 -1.80 -15.55
C LEU A 320 -5.69 -2.19 -14.09
N GLU A 321 -4.67 -2.18 -13.24
CA GLU A 321 -4.77 -2.36 -11.78
C GLU A 321 -5.79 -1.39 -11.16
N ILE A 322 -5.68 -0.09 -11.48
CA ILE A 322 -6.61 0.94 -11.00
C ILE A 322 -8.01 0.78 -11.61
N ALA A 323 -8.09 0.47 -12.91
CA ALA A 323 -9.36 0.45 -13.65
C ALA A 323 -10.27 -0.76 -13.33
N LEU A 324 -9.70 -1.89 -12.93
CA LEU A 324 -10.45 -3.14 -12.73
C LEU A 324 -10.96 -3.34 -11.29
N SER A 325 -10.54 -2.51 -10.32
CA SER A 325 -10.88 -2.67 -8.88
C SER A 325 -10.54 -4.05 -8.29
N ILE A 326 -9.65 -4.81 -8.93
CA ILE A 326 -9.18 -6.12 -8.46
C ILE A 326 -8.14 -5.89 -7.35
N PRO A 327 -8.22 -6.60 -6.20
CA PRO A 327 -7.21 -6.46 -5.15
C PRO A 327 -5.82 -6.86 -5.65
N TYR A 328 -4.84 -6.03 -5.35
CA TYR A 328 -3.45 -6.07 -5.82
C TYR A 328 -2.86 -7.49 -5.90
N GLN A 329 -3.07 -8.31 -4.87
CA GLN A 329 -2.50 -9.66 -4.76
C GLN A 329 -2.97 -10.61 -5.87
N HIS A 330 -4.23 -10.51 -6.31
CA HIS A 330 -4.74 -11.33 -7.41
C HIS A 330 -4.21 -10.87 -8.76
N PHE A 331 -4.12 -9.56 -9.00
CA PHE A 331 -3.51 -9.02 -10.21
C PHE A 331 -2.02 -9.37 -10.30
N ALA A 332 -1.29 -9.26 -9.18
CA ALA A 332 0.11 -9.66 -9.07
C ALA A 332 0.31 -11.16 -9.37
N LEU A 333 -0.55 -12.03 -8.84
CA LEU A 333 -0.49 -13.49 -9.09
C LEU A 333 -0.80 -13.85 -10.56
N ILE A 334 -1.76 -13.17 -11.20
CA ILE A 334 -2.08 -13.38 -12.62
C ILE A 334 -0.94 -12.88 -13.52
N ARG A 335 -0.40 -11.68 -13.25
CA ARG A 335 0.80 -11.13 -13.91
C ARG A 335 1.98 -12.10 -13.81
N PHE A 336 2.21 -12.64 -12.62
CA PHE A 336 3.24 -13.62 -12.33
C PHE A 336 3.06 -14.92 -13.16
N LEU A 337 1.87 -15.52 -13.13
CA LEU A 337 1.60 -16.79 -13.81
C LEU A 337 1.73 -16.66 -15.33
N PHE A 338 1.25 -15.54 -15.89
CA PHE A 338 1.44 -15.22 -17.30
C PHE A 338 2.93 -15.05 -17.66
N GLY A 339 3.71 -14.37 -16.81
CA GLY A 339 5.16 -14.24 -16.97
C GLY A 339 5.91 -15.57 -16.96
N LEU A 340 5.58 -16.47 -16.02
CA LEU A 340 6.14 -17.83 -15.94
C LEU A 340 5.92 -18.62 -17.24
N VAL A 341 4.68 -18.65 -17.74
CA VAL A 341 4.33 -19.35 -18.99
C VAL A 341 5.03 -18.72 -20.18
N LEU A 342 5.11 -17.39 -20.24
CA LEU A 342 5.73 -16.67 -21.35
C LEU A 342 7.26 -16.87 -21.41
N VAL A 343 7.96 -16.89 -20.27
CA VAL A 343 9.39 -17.23 -20.21
C VAL A 343 9.64 -18.67 -20.65
N CYS A 344 8.82 -19.63 -20.20
CA CYS A 344 8.90 -21.03 -20.64
C CYS A 344 8.71 -21.17 -22.16
N HIS A 345 7.76 -20.42 -22.72
CA HIS A 345 7.47 -20.34 -24.15
C HIS A 345 8.61 -19.69 -24.96
N TRP A 346 9.26 -18.65 -24.46
CA TRP A 346 10.42 -18.05 -25.13
C TRP A 346 11.64 -18.96 -25.10
N LEU A 347 11.91 -19.63 -23.98
CA LEU A 347 12.97 -20.63 -23.90
C LEU A 347 12.70 -21.81 -24.85
N SER A 348 11.44 -22.26 -24.99
CA SER A 348 11.11 -23.35 -25.91
C SER A 348 11.21 -22.94 -27.39
N CYS A 349 10.80 -21.73 -27.76
CA CYS A 349 11.01 -21.21 -29.10
C CYS A 349 12.49 -20.98 -29.42
N PHE A 350 13.31 -20.59 -28.43
CA PHE A 350 14.77 -20.47 -28.58
C PHE A 350 15.44 -21.84 -28.74
N TRP A 351 14.98 -22.86 -28.01
CA TRP A 351 15.44 -24.25 -28.17
C TRP A 351 15.07 -24.83 -29.54
N ALA A 352 13.83 -24.62 -30.00
CA ALA A 352 13.40 -25.01 -31.34
C ALA A 352 14.23 -24.31 -32.44
N MET A 353 14.51 -23.00 -32.29
CA MET A 353 15.34 -22.23 -33.22
C MET A 353 16.77 -22.79 -33.35
N CYS A 354 17.29 -23.53 -32.36
CA CYS A 354 18.58 -24.21 -32.45
C CYS A 354 18.64 -25.20 -33.63
N LEU A 355 17.53 -25.82 -34.03
CA LEU A 355 17.43 -26.72 -35.18
C LEU A 355 17.75 -26.02 -36.53
N HIS A 356 17.60 -24.70 -36.59
CA HIS A 356 17.99 -23.87 -37.74
C HIS A 356 19.44 -23.36 -37.66
N LEU A 357 20.11 -23.45 -36.50
CA LEU A 357 21.52 -23.07 -36.33
C LEU A 357 22.47 -24.23 -36.63
N VAL A 358 22.06 -25.46 -36.32
CA VAL A 358 22.79 -26.71 -36.64
C VAL A 358 22.65 -27.01 -38.15
N ASN A 359 23.71 -27.54 -38.77
CA ASN A 359 23.69 -28.02 -40.15
C ASN A 359 22.95 -29.36 -40.25
N ASP A 360 22.34 -29.65 -41.40
CA ASP A 360 21.48 -30.83 -41.56
C ASP A 360 22.25 -32.16 -41.60
N ASP A 361 23.57 -32.13 -41.80
CA ASP A 361 24.47 -33.30 -41.74
C ASP A 361 24.86 -33.74 -40.31
N ILE A 362 24.39 -33.04 -39.28
CA ILE A 362 24.79 -33.23 -37.87
C ILE A 362 23.57 -33.68 -37.05
N PRO A 363 23.67 -34.75 -36.23
CA PRO A 363 22.56 -35.21 -35.41
C PRO A 363 22.10 -34.12 -34.43
N LYS A 364 20.78 -33.97 -34.35
CA LYS A 364 20.08 -32.90 -33.61
C LYS A 364 19.33 -33.49 -32.42
N TRP A 365 19.07 -32.65 -31.41
CA TRP A 365 18.40 -33.05 -30.16
C TRP A 365 17.02 -33.73 -30.31
N ILE A 366 16.37 -33.57 -31.47
CA ILE A 366 15.02 -34.09 -31.74
C ILE A 366 15.03 -35.44 -32.50
N ASP A 367 16.17 -35.87 -33.04
CA ASP A 367 16.23 -36.96 -34.02
C ASP A 367 15.85 -38.32 -33.42
N ASP A 368 16.16 -38.54 -32.13
CA ASP A 368 15.75 -39.75 -31.40
C ASP A 368 14.22 -39.87 -31.27
N ILE A 369 13.52 -38.74 -31.05
CA ILE A 369 12.05 -38.69 -31.01
C ILE A 369 11.47 -38.72 -32.44
N ALA A 370 12.16 -38.14 -33.43
CA ALA A 370 11.81 -38.33 -34.84
C ALA A 370 11.79 -39.83 -35.19
N ALA A 371 12.80 -40.58 -34.75
CA ALA A 371 12.94 -42.02 -34.96
C ALA A 371 12.01 -42.90 -34.09
N SER A 372 11.53 -42.44 -32.94
CA SER A 372 10.47 -43.14 -32.19
C SER A 372 9.13 -43.00 -32.89
N ASP A 373 8.71 -41.78 -33.21
CA ASP A 373 7.32 -41.52 -33.61
C ASP A 373 7.08 -41.89 -35.09
N ALA A 374 8.14 -41.94 -35.91
CA ALA A 374 8.09 -42.52 -37.25
C ALA A 374 7.65 -43.99 -37.23
N ARG A 375 7.93 -44.76 -36.17
CA ARG A 375 7.46 -46.15 -36.00
C ARG A 375 5.95 -46.24 -35.79
N PHE A 376 5.32 -45.14 -35.39
CA PHE A 376 3.87 -44.99 -35.23
C PHE A 376 3.23 -44.22 -36.40
N GLY A 377 4.00 -43.90 -37.46
CA GLY A 377 3.51 -43.19 -38.64
C GLY A 377 3.25 -41.69 -38.43
N ILE A 378 3.82 -41.08 -37.38
CA ILE A 378 3.57 -39.68 -37.02
C ILE A 378 4.58 -38.75 -37.72
N GLU A 379 4.09 -38.00 -38.71
CA GLU A 379 4.91 -37.04 -39.46
C GLU A 379 5.50 -35.91 -38.59
N THR A 380 6.64 -35.36 -39.04
CA THR A 380 7.33 -34.25 -38.37
C THR A 380 6.63 -32.91 -38.65
N SER A 381 5.70 -32.52 -37.78
CA SER A 381 4.98 -31.24 -37.86
C SER A 381 5.59 -30.16 -36.94
N PRO A 382 5.50 -28.86 -37.28
CA PRO A 382 6.03 -27.78 -36.42
C PRO A 382 5.44 -27.76 -35.00
N ILE A 383 4.16 -28.13 -34.84
CA ILE A 383 3.51 -28.20 -33.52
C ILE A 383 4.10 -29.31 -32.63
N ARG A 384 4.56 -30.43 -33.23
CA ARG A 384 5.25 -31.51 -32.53
C ARG A 384 6.62 -31.06 -32.00
N VAL A 385 7.38 -30.31 -32.82
CA VAL A 385 8.63 -29.66 -32.40
C VAL A 385 8.41 -28.67 -31.25
N TYR A 386 7.33 -27.87 -31.31
CA TYR A 386 6.97 -26.94 -30.23
C TYR A 386 6.65 -27.68 -28.92
N ILE A 387 5.84 -28.74 -28.98
CA ILE A 387 5.45 -29.53 -27.80
C ILE A 387 6.68 -30.15 -27.13
N ALA A 388 7.56 -30.79 -27.90
CA ALA A 388 8.81 -31.37 -27.38
C ALA A 388 9.72 -30.29 -26.75
N SER A 389 9.88 -29.14 -27.41
CA SER A 389 10.68 -28.02 -26.90
C SER A 389 10.08 -27.42 -25.62
N PHE A 390 8.75 -27.30 -25.54
CA PHE A 390 8.06 -26.75 -24.38
C PHE A 390 8.13 -27.71 -23.19
N TYR A 391 7.98 -29.01 -23.44
CA TYR A 391 8.19 -30.06 -22.44
C TYR A 391 9.60 -30.00 -21.84
N PHE A 392 10.64 -30.02 -22.69
CA PHE A 392 12.05 -29.87 -22.29
C PHE A 392 12.29 -28.61 -21.42
N CYS A 393 11.85 -27.44 -21.89
CA CYS A 393 12.04 -26.19 -21.15
C CYS A 393 11.22 -26.16 -19.84
N SER A 394 10.05 -26.79 -19.80
CA SER A 394 9.20 -26.82 -18.60
C SER A 394 9.81 -27.64 -17.45
N TYR A 395 10.35 -28.83 -17.74
CA TYR A 395 11.04 -29.64 -16.72
C TYR A 395 12.41 -29.07 -16.35
N THR A 396 13.05 -28.35 -17.29
CA THR A 396 14.33 -27.67 -17.03
C THR A 396 14.14 -26.46 -16.12
N MET A 397 13.12 -25.63 -16.39
CA MET A 397 12.79 -24.46 -15.57
C MET A 397 12.27 -24.85 -14.18
N THR A 398 11.55 -25.96 -14.05
CA THR A 398 11.13 -26.49 -12.74
C THR A 398 12.21 -27.33 -12.04
N SER A 399 13.43 -27.42 -12.60
CA SER A 399 14.58 -28.18 -12.08
C SER A 399 14.35 -29.69 -11.87
N VAL A 400 13.40 -30.29 -12.61
CA VAL A 400 13.07 -31.73 -12.53
C VAL A 400 14.04 -32.57 -13.38
N GLY A 401 14.37 -32.11 -14.59
CA GLY A 401 15.50 -32.64 -15.37
C GLY A 401 15.46 -34.13 -15.72
N TYR A 402 14.39 -34.64 -16.36
CA TYR A 402 14.25 -36.08 -16.68
C TYR A 402 15.39 -36.66 -17.55
N GLY A 403 16.01 -35.85 -18.42
CA GLY A 403 17.15 -36.27 -19.26
C GLY A 403 16.76 -37.14 -20.46
N ASP A 404 15.46 -37.23 -20.78
CA ASP A 404 14.89 -37.88 -21.97
C ASP A 404 15.08 -37.03 -23.23
N LEU A 405 15.09 -35.70 -23.10
CA LEU A 405 15.55 -34.77 -24.14
C LEU A 405 16.87 -34.10 -23.73
N GLY A 406 17.83 -34.07 -24.66
CA GLY A 406 19.17 -33.55 -24.40
C GLY A 406 19.97 -33.15 -25.64
N PRO A 407 21.04 -32.35 -25.47
CA PRO A 407 21.86 -31.84 -26.56
C PRO A 407 22.82 -32.90 -27.11
N GLN A 408 22.67 -33.27 -28.38
CA GLN A 408 23.54 -34.25 -29.02
C GLN A 408 24.89 -33.61 -29.38
N ASN A 409 24.87 -32.46 -30.07
CA ASN A 409 26.07 -31.81 -30.61
C ASN A 409 26.60 -30.65 -29.72
N ILE A 410 27.81 -30.15 -30.03
CA ILE A 410 28.51 -29.14 -29.20
C ILE A 410 27.79 -27.78 -29.15
N LEU A 411 27.10 -27.40 -30.24
CA LEU A 411 26.35 -26.15 -30.32
C LEU A 411 25.10 -26.22 -29.42
N GLU A 412 24.35 -27.32 -29.51
CA GLU A 412 23.22 -27.60 -28.61
C GLU A 412 23.67 -27.66 -27.14
N ARG A 413 24.86 -28.19 -26.83
CA ARG A 413 25.38 -28.23 -25.44
C ARG A 413 25.61 -26.83 -24.88
N ILE A 414 26.14 -25.92 -25.69
CA ILE A 414 26.31 -24.49 -25.32
C ILE A 414 24.94 -23.83 -25.15
N VAL A 415 24.03 -23.99 -26.11
CA VAL A 415 22.67 -23.41 -26.06
C VAL A 415 21.88 -23.94 -24.86
N CYS A 416 21.92 -25.25 -24.61
CA CYS A 416 21.30 -25.90 -23.45
C CYS A 416 21.86 -25.35 -22.14
N THR A 417 23.19 -25.20 -22.02
CA THR A 417 23.82 -24.63 -20.81
C THR A 417 23.36 -23.20 -20.55
N ILE A 418 23.22 -22.37 -21.60
CA ILE A 418 22.67 -21.01 -21.49
C ILE A 418 21.19 -21.06 -21.06
N ILE A 419 20.37 -21.94 -21.64
CA ILE A 419 18.97 -22.12 -21.26
C ILE A 419 18.84 -22.55 -19.80
N VAL A 420 19.61 -23.53 -19.34
CA VAL A 420 19.60 -24.02 -17.95
C VAL A 420 19.97 -22.90 -16.96
N LEU A 421 21.01 -22.10 -17.27
CA LEU A 421 21.43 -20.98 -16.43
C LEU A 421 20.34 -19.89 -16.35
N VAL A 422 19.75 -19.50 -17.47
CA VAL A 422 18.66 -18.51 -17.51
C VAL A 422 17.42 -19.05 -16.79
N ALA A 423 17.03 -20.29 -17.06
CA ALA A 423 15.86 -20.94 -16.47
C ALA A 423 15.98 -21.06 -14.94
N GLY A 424 17.16 -21.42 -14.42
CA GLY A 424 17.42 -21.47 -12.98
C GLY A 424 17.34 -20.11 -12.28
N LEU A 425 17.90 -19.05 -12.91
CA LEU A 425 17.78 -17.68 -12.40
C LEU A 425 16.33 -17.18 -12.42
N CYS A 426 15.60 -17.44 -13.51
CA CYS A 426 14.18 -17.14 -13.60
C CYS A 426 13.39 -17.89 -12.51
N TRP A 427 13.61 -19.19 -12.32
CA TRP A 427 12.92 -20.01 -11.33
C TRP A 427 13.15 -19.52 -9.89
N ALA A 428 14.38 -19.11 -9.55
CA ALA A 428 14.69 -18.54 -8.25
C ALA A 428 13.92 -17.22 -7.97
N GLN A 429 13.88 -16.31 -8.95
CA GLN A 429 13.08 -15.07 -8.87
C GLN A 429 11.58 -15.37 -8.76
N ILE A 430 11.10 -16.33 -9.54
CA ILE A 430 9.69 -16.76 -9.62
C ILE A 430 9.22 -17.33 -8.27
N LEU A 431 10.01 -18.21 -7.64
CA LEU A 431 9.72 -18.67 -6.27
C LEU A 431 9.73 -17.53 -5.25
N GLY A 432 10.66 -16.58 -5.39
CA GLY A 432 10.73 -15.37 -4.54
C GLY A 432 9.45 -14.52 -4.61
N GLU A 433 8.96 -14.22 -5.82
CA GLU A 433 7.70 -13.47 -6.01
C GLU A 433 6.48 -14.20 -5.44
N VAL A 434 6.38 -15.53 -5.59
CA VAL A 434 5.29 -16.33 -4.99
C VAL A 434 5.33 -16.26 -3.46
N CYS A 435 6.51 -16.42 -2.85
CA CYS A 435 6.67 -16.30 -1.40
C CYS A 435 6.29 -14.91 -0.88
N ALA A 436 6.66 -13.84 -1.59
CA ALA A 436 6.28 -12.47 -1.25
C ALA A 436 4.75 -12.26 -1.33
N ILE A 437 4.13 -12.59 -2.46
CA ILE A 437 2.67 -12.46 -2.65
C ILE A 437 1.89 -13.28 -1.61
N SER A 438 2.36 -14.50 -1.31
CA SER A 438 1.75 -15.38 -0.28
C SER A 438 1.88 -14.80 1.13
N SER A 439 3.00 -14.16 1.46
CA SER A 439 3.17 -13.41 2.72
C SER A 439 2.18 -12.25 2.82
N ASP A 440 2.07 -11.44 1.76
CA ASP A 440 1.22 -10.25 1.74
C ASP A 440 -0.28 -10.58 1.76
N MET A 441 -0.71 -11.65 1.07
CA MET A 441 -2.06 -12.21 1.19
C MET A 441 -2.40 -12.62 2.63
N ASN A 442 -1.41 -13.00 3.43
CA ASN A 442 -1.57 -13.41 4.82
C ASN A 442 -1.27 -12.30 5.85
N ALA A 443 -1.01 -11.06 5.41
CA ALA A 443 -0.52 -9.97 6.28
C ALA A 443 -1.43 -9.69 7.48
N GLU A 444 -2.76 -9.61 7.30
CA GLU A 444 -3.70 -9.42 8.43
C GLU A 444 -3.62 -10.54 9.46
N THR A 445 -3.61 -11.79 9.00
CA THR A 445 -3.58 -12.98 9.88
C THR A 445 -2.21 -13.11 10.56
N SER A 446 -1.13 -12.70 9.89
CA SER A 446 0.20 -12.56 10.47
C SER A 446 0.25 -11.49 11.56
N ALA A 447 -0.31 -10.30 11.31
CA ALA A 447 -0.40 -9.22 12.29
C ALA A 447 -1.25 -9.62 13.51
N PHE A 448 -2.38 -10.32 13.30
CA PHE A 448 -3.19 -10.86 14.39
C PHE A 448 -2.43 -11.92 15.22
N ARG A 449 -1.70 -12.84 14.57
CA ARG A 449 -0.84 -13.82 15.26
C ARG A 449 0.26 -13.13 16.07
N LYS A 450 0.91 -12.08 15.52
CA LYS A 450 1.89 -11.26 16.26
C LYS A 450 1.27 -10.64 17.52
N LYS A 451 0.09 -10.00 17.42
CA LYS A 451 -0.63 -9.44 18.57
C LYS A 451 -0.97 -10.52 19.63
N MET A 452 -1.41 -11.70 19.19
CA MET A 452 -1.69 -12.83 20.10
C MET A 452 -0.42 -13.36 20.79
N ASN A 453 0.73 -13.34 20.12
CA ASN A 453 2.01 -13.72 20.72
C ASN A 453 2.47 -12.68 21.77
N SER A 454 2.37 -11.38 21.48
CA SER A 454 2.66 -10.33 22.46
C SER A 454 1.76 -10.40 23.69
N LEU A 455 0.48 -10.76 23.51
CA LEU A 455 -0.42 -11.05 24.63
C LEU A 455 0.07 -12.25 25.45
N ASN A 456 0.51 -13.34 24.81
CA ASN A 456 1.03 -14.51 25.53
C ASN A 456 2.29 -14.19 26.35
N MET A 457 3.21 -13.38 25.81
CA MET A 457 4.40 -12.90 26.53
C MET A 457 4.01 -12.08 27.76
N MET A 458 3.19 -11.03 27.60
CA MET A 458 2.67 -10.23 28.71
C MET A 458 2.00 -11.09 29.79
N MET A 459 1.14 -12.03 29.39
CA MET A 459 0.46 -12.94 30.33
C MET A 459 1.41 -13.89 31.07
N GLN A 460 2.58 -14.20 30.51
CA GLN A 460 3.62 -15.02 31.11
C GLN A 460 4.50 -14.19 32.05
N GLU A 461 5.03 -13.06 31.57
CA GLU A 461 5.84 -12.09 32.31
C GLU A 461 5.13 -11.61 33.59
N GLN A 462 3.83 -11.29 33.50
CA GLN A 462 3.02 -10.82 34.62
C GLN A 462 2.43 -11.96 35.47
N GLY A 463 2.85 -13.21 35.27
CA GLY A 463 2.47 -14.35 36.12
C GLY A 463 0.98 -14.71 36.16
N LEU A 464 0.15 -14.21 35.24
CA LEU A 464 -1.31 -14.20 35.36
C LEU A 464 -1.93 -15.60 35.54
N PRO A 465 -3.00 -15.74 36.36
CA PRO A 465 -3.65 -17.03 36.59
C PRO A 465 -4.30 -17.59 35.33
N HIS A 466 -4.32 -18.92 35.20
CA HIS A 466 -4.72 -19.65 34.00
C HIS A 466 -6.08 -19.21 33.43
N ASP A 467 -7.09 -19.02 34.28
CA ASP A 467 -8.44 -18.67 33.81
C ASP A 467 -8.54 -17.23 33.30
N LEU A 468 -7.74 -16.31 33.83
CA LEU A 468 -7.59 -14.97 33.26
C LEU A 468 -6.88 -15.06 31.90
N ARG A 469 -5.81 -15.87 31.77
CA ARG A 469 -5.14 -16.12 30.48
C ARG A 469 -6.11 -16.70 29.44
N ARG A 470 -6.99 -17.61 29.85
CA ARG A 470 -8.05 -18.19 29.00
C ARG A 470 -9.06 -17.13 28.56
N ARG A 471 -9.61 -16.32 29.50
CA ARG A 471 -10.56 -15.22 29.18
C ARG A 471 -9.94 -14.18 28.25
N LEU A 472 -8.70 -13.74 28.49
CA LEU A 472 -7.99 -12.78 27.64
C LEU A 472 -7.81 -13.30 26.20
N ARG A 473 -7.36 -14.55 26.02
CA ARG A 473 -7.26 -15.16 24.68
C ARG A 473 -8.62 -15.26 24.00
N SER A 474 -9.67 -15.67 24.72
CA SER A 474 -11.03 -15.73 24.18
C SER A 474 -11.56 -14.36 23.74
N PHE A 475 -11.32 -13.30 24.52
CA PHE A 475 -11.67 -11.92 24.16
C PHE A 475 -11.05 -11.51 22.83
N PHE A 476 -9.72 -11.59 22.72
CA PHE A 476 -9.02 -11.14 21.51
C PHE A 476 -9.29 -12.03 20.28
N LEU A 477 -9.65 -13.30 20.46
CA LEU A 477 -10.08 -14.18 19.37
C LEU A 477 -11.47 -13.84 18.83
N GLN A 478 -12.43 -13.52 19.71
CA GLN A 478 -13.82 -13.21 19.29
C GLN A 478 -13.96 -11.76 18.78
N ASN A 479 -13.15 -10.84 19.30
CA ASN A 479 -13.16 -9.41 18.96
C ASN A 479 -12.15 -9.04 17.85
N ARG A 480 -11.90 -9.98 16.91
CA ARG A 480 -11.04 -9.72 15.72
C ARG A 480 -11.61 -8.61 14.83
N HIS A 481 -12.95 -8.46 14.78
CA HIS A 481 -13.61 -7.44 13.98
C HIS A 481 -13.41 -6.04 14.56
N GLN A 482 -13.51 -5.87 15.89
CA GLN A 482 -13.15 -4.63 16.58
C GLN A 482 -11.68 -4.24 16.29
N ALA A 483 -10.76 -5.21 16.31
CA ALA A 483 -9.36 -4.96 15.97
C ALA A 483 -9.17 -4.49 14.51
N GLN A 484 -9.93 -5.03 13.55
CA GLN A 484 -9.96 -4.55 12.17
C GLN A 484 -10.60 -3.15 12.05
N TYR A 485 -11.66 -2.85 12.82
CA TYR A 485 -12.29 -1.51 12.84
C TYR A 485 -11.29 -0.43 13.26
N VAL A 486 -10.50 -0.67 14.31
CA VAL A 486 -9.46 0.28 14.77
C VAL A 486 -8.38 0.54 13.71
N VAL A 487 -8.06 -0.45 12.87
CA VAL A 487 -7.16 -0.26 11.71
C VAL A 487 -7.84 0.54 10.59
N ARG A 488 -9.11 0.25 10.29
CA ARG A 488 -9.89 1.00 9.29
C ARG A 488 -10.08 2.47 9.67
N GLN A 489 -10.27 2.78 10.96
CA GLN A 489 -10.35 4.17 11.44
C GLN A 489 -9.09 4.96 11.07
N LYS A 490 -7.89 4.39 11.32
CA LYS A 490 -6.62 5.02 10.93
C LYS A 490 -6.44 5.19 9.42
N LEU A 491 -7.08 4.33 8.61
CA LEU A 491 -7.09 4.48 7.16
C LEU A 491 -8.02 5.63 6.72
N LEU A 492 -9.18 5.78 7.37
CA LEU A 492 -10.08 6.91 7.17
C LEU A 492 -9.38 8.23 7.54
N ASP A 493 -8.70 8.28 8.68
CA ASP A 493 -8.00 9.49 9.16
C ASP A 493 -6.96 10.04 8.14
N ASN A 494 -6.42 9.19 7.26
CA ASN A 494 -5.48 9.55 6.19
C ASN A 494 -6.15 10.09 4.90
N MET A 495 -7.47 9.95 4.74
CA MET A 495 -8.19 10.43 3.55
C MET A 495 -8.46 11.94 3.61
N SER A 496 -8.82 12.57 2.48
CA SER A 496 -9.24 13.98 2.49
C SER A 496 -10.55 14.16 3.28
N PRO A 497 -10.82 15.32 3.91
CA PRO A 497 -12.00 15.50 4.77
C PRO A 497 -13.35 15.24 4.08
N GLN A 498 -13.44 15.46 2.77
CA GLN A 498 -14.62 15.13 1.97
C GLN A 498 -14.77 13.61 1.75
N LEU A 499 -13.70 12.93 1.32
CA LEU A 499 -13.73 11.47 1.15
C LEU A 499 -13.99 10.74 2.49
N GLN A 500 -13.48 11.27 3.60
CA GLN A 500 -13.86 10.80 4.95
C GLN A 500 -15.36 10.95 5.22
N SER A 501 -15.96 12.08 4.82
CA SER A 501 -17.38 12.35 4.99
C SER A 501 -18.25 11.36 4.19
N GLU A 502 -17.89 11.12 2.94
CA GLU A 502 -18.58 10.20 2.04
C GLU A 502 -18.47 8.75 2.54
N VAL A 503 -17.25 8.24 2.76
CA VAL A 503 -17.02 6.84 3.18
C VAL A 503 -17.58 6.55 4.57
N CYS A 504 -17.44 7.47 5.54
CA CYS A 504 -18.02 7.26 6.88
C CYS A 504 -19.55 7.29 6.87
N THR A 505 -20.18 7.98 5.91
CA THR A 505 -21.64 7.93 5.75
C THR A 505 -22.06 6.54 5.29
N GLU A 506 -21.53 6.04 4.17
CA GLU A 506 -21.85 4.70 3.64
C GLU A 506 -21.56 3.58 4.67
N MET A 507 -20.47 3.68 5.43
CA MET A 507 -20.12 2.68 6.44
C MET A 507 -21.03 2.68 7.68
N ASN A 508 -21.49 3.85 8.15
CA ASN A 508 -22.15 3.98 9.46
C ASN A 508 -23.65 4.31 9.38
N LEU A 509 -24.17 4.76 8.23
CA LEU A 509 -25.59 5.08 8.02
C LEU A 509 -26.53 3.92 8.41
N PRO A 510 -26.27 2.63 8.08
CA PRO A 510 -27.13 1.51 8.48
C PRO A 510 -27.16 1.22 10.00
N TRP A 511 -26.28 1.86 10.77
CA TRP A 511 -26.27 1.80 12.23
C TRP A 511 -26.97 3.02 12.84
N ILE A 512 -26.70 4.21 12.30
CA ILE A 512 -27.34 5.48 12.71
C ILE A 512 -28.85 5.43 12.47
N GLN A 513 -29.30 4.81 11.38
CA GLN A 513 -30.73 4.58 11.08
C GLN A 513 -31.46 3.70 12.12
N LYS A 514 -30.74 2.96 12.97
CA LYS A 514 -31.36 2.16 14.05
C LYS A 514 -31.70 2.99 15.30
N VAL A 515 -31.16 4.21 15.41
CA VAL A 515 -31.39 5.13 16.52
C VAL A 515 -32.65 5.94 16.22
N THR A 516 -33.58 6.00 17.18
CA THR A 516 -34.91 6.62 17.02
C THR A 516 -34.79 8.11 16.66
N PHE A 517 -33.91 8.82 17.36
CA PHE A 517 -33.62 10.24 17.11
C PHE A 517 -33.10 10.51 15.69
N PHE A 518 -32.09 9.76 15.24
CA PHE A 518 -31.47 10.00 13.93
C PHE A 518 -32.35 9.55 12.76
N SER A 519 -33.13 8.47 12.91
CA SER A 519 -34.09 8.02 11.88
C SER A 519 -35.22 9.02 11.67
N GLN A 520 -35.79 9.60 12.74
CA GLN A 520 -36.76 10.69 12.63
C GLN A 520 -36.16 11.95 11.99
N PHE A 521 -34.93 12.31 12.35
CA PHE A 521 -34.21 13.43 11.74
C PHE A 521 -33.97 13.20 10.23
N MET A 522 -33.57 12.00 9.82
CA MET A 522 -33.41 11.64 8.40
C MET A 522 -34.72 11.70 7.62
N ALA A 523 -35.83 11.22 8.19
CA ALA A 523 -37.15 11.35 7.55
C ALA A 523 -37.58 12.83 7.38
N GLN A 524 -37.25 13.70 8.34
CA GLN A 524 -37.49 15.14 8.20
C GLN A 524 -36.66 15.77 7.08
N ILE A 525 -35.41 15.33 6.90
CA ILE A 525 -34.53 15.77 5.79
C ILE A 525 -35.11 15.31 4.45
N GLU A 526 -35.52 14.06 4.29
CA GLU A 526 -36.13 13.54 3.06
C GLU A 526 -37.43 14.30 2.70
N ILE A 527 -38.26 14.63 3.71
CA ILE A 527 -39.45 15.48 3.53
C ILE A 527 -39.07 16.92 3.13
N ALA A 528 -37.95 17.46 3.61
CA ALA A 528 -37.46 18.78 3.18
C ALA A 528 -36.92 18.76 1.74
N GLU A 529 -36.19 17.71 1.37
CA GLU A 529 -35.63 17.48 0.02
C GLU A 529 -36.75 17.37 -1.03
N SER A 530 -37.82 16.61 -0.72
CA SER A 530 -39.01 16.52 -1.58
C SER A 530 -39.78 17.84 -1.77
N ARG A 531 -39.47 18.86 -0.96
CA ARG A 531 -40.03 20.22 -1.06
C ARG A 531 -39.07 21.22 -1.73
N GLY A 532 -37.93 20.77 -2.24
CA GLY A 532 -36.91 21.62 -2.88
C GLY A 532 -36.14 22.49 -1.90
N ILE A 533 -36.09 22.12 -0.62
CA ILE A 533 -35.26 22.78 0.39
C ILE A 533 -33.86 22.17 0.33
N ASP A 534 -32.82 23.00 0.40
CA ASP A 534 -31.43 22.55 0.52
C ASP A 534 -31.22 21.66 1.77
N THR A 535 -30.73 20.44 1.56
CA THR A 535 -30.47 19.43 2.59
C THR A 535 -28.98 19.12 2.80
N ASP A 536 -28.08 19.68 1.98
CA ASP A 536 -26.64 19.41 2.08
C ASP A 536 -26.06 19.73 3.47
N PRO A 537 -26.42 20.83 4.15
CA PRO A 537 -26.01 21.07 5.53
C PRO A 537 -26.31 19.91 6.48
N TYR A 538 -27.51 19.33 6.38
CA TYR A 538 -27.95 18.26 7.29
C TYR A 538 -27.30 16.92 6.93
N ARG A 539 -27.14 16.61 5.63
CA ARG A 539 -26.38 15.45 5.15
C ARG A 539 -24.93 15.49 5.64
N VAL A 540 -24.28 16.65 5.56
CA VAL A 540 -22.92 16.87 6.11
C VAL A 540 -22.89 16.79 7.64
N CYS A 541 -23.94 17.24 8.35
CA CYS A 541 -24.03 17.09 9.81
C CYS A 541 -24.17 15.62 10.25
N ILE A 542 -24.91 14.81 9.51
CA ILE A 542 -24.97 13.35 9.70
C ILE A 542 -23.58 12.75 9.45
N ALA A 543 -22.92 13.12 8.36
CA ALA A 543 -21.59 12.59 8.02
C ALA A 543 -20.50 12.94 9.07
N ASP A 544 -20.48 14.19 9.58
CA ASP A 544 -19.59 14.56 10.70
C ASP A 544 -19.93 13.77 11.98
N THR A 545 -21.21 13.46 12.23
CA THR A 545 -21.63 12.59 13.35
C THR A 545 -21.16 11.14 13.12
N SER A 546 -21.29 10.61 11.90
CA SER A 546 -20.80 9.30 11.49
C SER A 546 -19.31 9.13 11.72
N ARG A 547 -18.52 10.21 11.57
CA ARG A 547 -17.06 10.22 11.82
C ARG A 547 -16.69 10.19 13.31
N GLN A 548 -17.63 10.45 14.23
CA GLN A 548 -17.40 10.39 15.68
C GLN A 548 -17.78 9.06 16.33
N LEU A 549 -18.44 8.15 15.61
CA LEU A 549 -18.67 6.79 16.08
C LEU A 549 -17.35 6.06 16.33
N ARG A 550 -17.30 5.26 17.40
CA ARG A 550 -16.14 4.44 17.79
C ARG A 550 -16.60 3.00 18.07
N CYS A 551 -15.72 2.02 17.83
CA CYS A 551 -16.04 0.62 18.12
C CYS A 551 -15.43 0.15 19.45
N GLY A 552 -16.29 -0.08 20.42
CA GLY A 552 -15.96 -0.71 21.70
C GLY A 552 -16.21 -2.23 21.64
N ALA A 553 -15.67 -2.96 22.59
CA ALA A 553 -16.06 -4.34 22.83
C ALA A 553 -15.91 -4.68 24.31
N PHE A 554 -16.89 -5.41 24.85
CA PHE A 554 -16.91 -5.84 26.25
C PHE A 554 -16.74 -7.36 26.35
N ALA A 555 -16.11 -7.79 27.44
CA ALA A 555 -15.86 -9.18 27.77
C ALA A 555 -17.12 -9.87 28.30
N GLN A 556 -17.16 -11.20 28.22
CA GLN A 556 -18.24 -11.95 28.84
C GLN A 556 -18.30 -11.72 30.35
N ARG A 557 -19.51 -11.41 30.84
CA ARG A 557 -19.84 -11.00 32.22
C ARG A 557 -19.29 -9.65 32.67
N GLU A 558 -19.03 -8.75 31.73
CA GLU A 558 -18.76 -7.34 32.01
C GLU A 558 -20.08 -6.55 32.04
N SER A 559 -20.24 -5.68 33.05
CA SER A 559 -21.32 -4.69 33.11
C SER A 559 -20.83 -3.34 32.57
N PHE A 560 -21.74 -2.54 32.05
CA PHE A 560 -21.45 -1.19 31.58
C PHE A 560 -22.57 -0.24 32.01
N ASP A 561 -22.20 0.80 32.75
CA ASP A 561 -23.12 1.78 33.36
C ASP A 561 -22.76 3.21 32.93
N ASN A 562 -22.13 3.35 31.76
CA ASN A 562 -21.61 4.62 31.24
C ASN A 562 -22.75 5.59 30.86
N ILE A 563 -22.99 6.55 31.74
CA ILE A 563 -23.91 7.70 31.54
C ILE A 563 -23.38 8.59 30.40
N GLN A 564 -24.29 9.26 29.67
CA GLN A 564 -23.96 10.17 28.55
C GLN A 564 -23.20 9.52 27.36
N VAL A 565 -23.42 8.22 27.13
CA VAL A 565 -22.95 7.49 25.94
C VAL A 565 -24.10 6.76 25.26
N LEU A 566 -24.27 7.02 23.95
CA LEU A 566 -25.14 6.24 23.07
C LEU A 566 -24.41 4.98 22.63
N TYR A 567 -25.09 3.83 22.68
CA TYR A 567 -24.57 2.53 22.27
C TYR A 567 -25.49 1.84 21.26
N ILE A 568 -24.87 1.13 20.30
CA ILE A 568 -25.52 0.34 19.26
C ILE A 568 -24.83 -1.02 19.20
N LEU A 569 -25.56 -2.12 19.46
CA LEU A 569 -24.98 -3.46 19.43
C LEU A 569 -24.66 -3.89 17.99
N SER A 570 -23.38 -4.07 17.67
CA SER A 570 -22.95 -4.57 16.36
C SER A 570 -22.96 -6.09 16.32
N LYS A 571 -22.59 -6.76 17.43
CA LYS A 571 -22.46 -8.22 17.50
C LYS A 571 -22.57 -8.74 18.93
N GLY A 572 -23.11 -9.96 19.06
CA GLY A 572 -23.22 -10.70 20.33
C GLY A 572 -24.60 -10.54 20.95
N LEU A 573 -24.70 -10.88 22.25
CA LEU A 573 -25.92 -10.81 23.05
C LEU A 573 -25.67 -10.03 24.34
N VAL A 574 -26.64 -9.18 24.68
CA VAL A 574 -26.60 -8.27 25.83
C VAL A 574 -27.88 -8.41 26.64
N VAL A 575 -27.84 -8.19 27.95
CA VAL A 575 -29.05 -7.95 28.76
C VAL A 575 -29.09 -6.47 29.12
N LEU A 576 -30.25 -5.84 28.91
CA LEU A 576 -30.54 -4.44 29.25
C LEU A 576 -31.86 -4.44 30.00
N ASN A 577 -31.87 -4.01 31.27
CA ASN A 577 -33.07 -3.94 32.12
C ASN A 577 -34.00 -5.18 32.00
N SER A 578 -33.41 -6.37 32.22
CA SER A 578 -34.05 -7.70 32.13
C SER A 578 -34.57 -8.16 30.75
N LYS A 579 -34.25 -7.45 29.65
CA LYS A 579 -34.52 -7.89 28.27
C LYS A 579 -33.22 -8.27 27.55
N VAL A 580 -33.26 -9.30 26.70
CA VAL A 580 -32.12 -9.69 25.86
C VAL A 580 -32.12 -8.86 24.57
N GLY A 581 -31.04 -8.12 24.33
CA GLY A 581 -30.76 -7.40 23.09
C GLY A 581 -29.92 -8.22 22.10
N THR A 582 -30.24 -8.09 20.82
CA THR A 582 -29.55 -8.70 19.67
C THR A 582 -28.96 -7.62 18.76
N ASN A 583 -28.25 -8.01 17.68
CA ASN A 583 -27.63 -7.08 16.72
C ASN A 583 -28.62 -5.97 16.28
N GLY A 584 -28.23 -4.72 16.47
CA GLY A 584 -29.02 -3.54 16.18
C GLY A 584 -29.77 -2.95 17.37
N THR A 585 -29.75 -3.58 18.55
CA THR A 585 -30.30 -2.99 19.78
C THR A 585 -29.54 -1.71 20.14
N VAL A 586 -30.28 -0.64 20.42
CA VAL A 586 -29.76 0.67 20.82
C VAL A 586 -30.10 0.94 22.29
N TRP A 587 -29.19 1.59 23.02
CA TRP A 587 -29.47 2.14 24.35
C TRP A 587 -28.66 3.40 24.62
N GLY A 588 -29.07 4.18 25.63
CA GLY A 588 -28.50 5.49 25.88
C GLY A 588 -28.96 6.57 24.89
N GLU A 589 -30.17 6.46 24.30
CA GLU A 589 -30.70 7.51 23.41
C GLU A 589 -30.86 8.87 24.13
N ASP A 590 -31.05 8.85 25.46
CA ASP A 590 -31.09 10.03 26.32
C ASP A 590 -29.72 10.72 26.51
N PHE A 591 -28.63 10.23 25.90
CA PHE A 591 -27.25 10.69 26.14
C PHE A 591 -26.99 12.17 25.93
N VAL A 592 -27.82 12.89 25.16
CA VAL A 592 -27.60 14.31 24.85
C VAL A 592 -27.93 15.22 26.05
N LEU A 593 -28.80 14.76 26.96
CA LEU A 593 -29.26 15.53 28.11
C LEU A 593 -28.08 16.02 28.97
N SER A 594 -28.10 17.30 29.32
CA SER A 594 -27.08 17.93 30.16
C SER A 594 -27.21 17.55 31.64
N ASP A 595 -28.44 17.35 32.11
CA ASP A 595 -28.74 16.92 33.47
C ASP A 595 -28.70 15.39 33.55
N THR A 596 -27.83 14.85 34.39
CA THR A 596 -27.66 13.40 34.56
C THR A 596 -28.79 12.74 35.35
N SER A 597 -29.60 13.51 36.10
CA SER A 597 -30.76 12.98 36.84
C SER A 597 -31.94 12.62 35.93
N LEU A 598 -32.01 13.22 34.74
CA LEU A 598 -33.04 12.96 33.73
C LEU A 598 -32.68 11.82 32.76
N ILE A 599 -31.45 11.30 32.81
CA ILE A 599 -31.00 10.19 31.96
C ILE A 599 -31.47 8.87 32.57
N ARG A 600 -32.21 8.07 31.81
CA ARG A 600 -32.63 6.74 32.27
C ARG A 600 -31.41 5.83 32.46
N PRO A 601 -31.14 5.30 33.67
CA PRO A 601 -30.06 4.35 33.85
C PRO A 601 -30.41 3.04 33.14
N VAL A 602 -29.55 2.62 32.22
CA VAL A 602 -29.67 1.34 31.52
C VAL A 602 -28.57 0.42 32.03
N GLY A 603 -28.85 -0.29 33.12
CA GLY A 603 -27.96 -1.30 33.66
C GLY A 603 -27.82 -2.44 32.67
N GLY A 604 -26.62 -2.60 32.12
CA GLY A 604 -26.35 -3.49 30.99
C GLY A 604 -25.26 -4.52 31.28
N PHE A 605 -25.43 -5.74 30.76
CA PHE A 605 -24.52 -6.86 31.02
C PHE A 605 -24.28 -7.73 29.78
N ALA A 606 -23.01 -8.03 29.50
CA ALA A 606 -22.58 -8.79 28.34
C ALA A 606 -22.72 -10.32 28.54
N LEU A 607 -23.74 -10.94 27.92
CA LEU A 607 -23.97 -12.40 27.98
C LEU A 607 -22.94 -13.17 27.16
N THR A 608 -22.52 -12.61 26.04
CA THR A 608 -21.38 -13.06 25.22
C THR A 608 -20.27 -12.02 25.28
N TYR A 609 -19.18 -12.24 24.56
CA TYR A 609 -18.37 -11.10 24.09
C TYR A 609 -19.24 -10.28 23.13
N ILE A 610 -19.24 -8.96 23.28
CA ILE A 610 -20.05 -8.05 22.46
C ILE A 610 -19.17 -7.00 21.78
N GLU A 611 -19.44 -6.70 20.51
CA GLU A 611 -18.85 -5.57 19.79
C GLU A 611 -19.94 -4.50 19.64
N VAL A 612 -19.65 -3.28 20.04
CA VAL A 612 -20.59 -2.14 20.04
C VAL A 612 -20.03 -0.98 19.23
N LEU A 613 -20.90 -0.23 18.56
CA LEU A 613 -20.59 1.14 18.14
C LEU A 613 -21.10 2.08 19.24
N PHE A 614 -20.33 3.11 19.57
CA PHE A 614 -20.70 4.08 20.59
C PHE A 614 -20.36 5.52 20.17
N LEU A 615 -21.13 6.47 20.72
CA LEU A 615 -20.99 7.90 20.53
C LEU A 615 -21.12 8.59 21.90
N THR A 616 -20.11 9.35 22.30
CA THR A 616 -20.15 10.11 23.56
C THR A 616 -20.90 11.42 23.37
N ARG A 617 -21.53 11.93 24.43
CA ARG A 617 -22.16 13.25 24.43
C ARG A 617 -21.18 14.35 24.02
N GLU A 618 -19.94 14.29 24.50
CA GLU A 618 -18.91 15.29 24.18
C GLU A 618 -18.65 15.37 22.67
N SER A 619 -18.31 14.24 22.02
CA SER A 619 -18.00 14.22 20.59
C SER A 619 -19.22 14.56 19.72
N PHE A 620 -20.44 14.25 20.17
CA PHE A 620 -21.67 14.69 19.51
C PHE A 620 -21.89 16.20 19.65
N MET A 621 -21.77 16.75 20.86
CA MET A 621 -21.95 18.18 21.12
C MET A 621 -20.91 19.04 20.38
N GLN A 622 -19.67 18.56 20.21
CA GLN A 622 -18.65 19.20 19.36
C GLN A 622 -19.10 19.31 17.90
N VAL A 623 -19.79 18.29 17.34
CA VAL A 623 -20.35 18.36 15.97
C VAL A 623 -21.52 19.34 15.91
N ILE A 624 -22.44 19.30 16.90
CA ILE A 624 -23.58 20.22 16.99
C ILE A 624 -23.11 21.68 17.10
N GLU A 625 -22.08 21.97 17.91
CA GLU A 625 -21.53 23.31 18.05
C GLU A 625 -20.86 23.79 16.76
N ARG A 626 -20.04 22.94 16.13
CA ARG A 626 -19.39 23.23 14.84
C ARG A 626 -20.40 23.51 13.72
N ARG A 627 -21.57 22.87 13.75
CA ARG A 627 -22.66 23.02 12.76
C ARG A 627 -23.81 23.92 13.23
N ARG A 628 -23.68 24.60 14.39
CA ARG A 628 -24.74 25.39 15.03
C ARG A 628 -25.36 26.49 14.17
N LEU A 629 -24.56 27.08 13.28
CA LEU A 629 -25.00 28.12 12.33
C LEU A 629 -25.65 27.52 11.05
N THR A 630 -25.20 26.35 10.61
CA THR A 630 -25.64 25.71 9.35
C THR A 630 -26.85 24.80 9.54
N CYS A 631 -26.98 24.14 10.70
CA CYS A 631 -28.07 23.22 11.03
C CYS A 631 -28.85 23.69 12.28
N PRO A 632 -29.42 24.91 12.29
CA PRO A 632 -30.08 25.46 13.47
C PRO A 632 -31.36 24.71 13.88
N GLN A 633 -31.91 23.82 13.04
CA GLN A 633 -33.03 22.96 13.39
C GLN A 633 -32.63 21.85 14.37
N LEU A 634 -31.47 21.21 14.17
CA LEU A 634 -30.98 20.13 15.06
C LEU A 634 -30.60 20.68 16.45
N GLY A 635 -30.03 21.89 16.50
CA GLY A 635 -29.84 22.60 17.78
C GLY A 635 -31.15 23.04 18.46
N ARG A 636 -32.24 23.19 17.71
CA ARG A 636 -33.57 23.48 18.27
C ARG A 636 -34.31 22.22 18.70
N SER A 637 -34.24 21.11 17.97
CA SER A 637 -34.85 19.85 18.41
C SER A 637 -34.23 19.40 19.73
N LEU A 638 -32.90 19.38 19.84
CA LEU A 638 -32.21 19.06 21.10
C LEU A 638 -32.58 20.03 22.24
N GLY A 639 -32.72 21.33 21.95
CA GLY A 639 -33.17 22.33 22.92
C GLY A 639 -34.65 22.22 23.32
N GLN A 640 -35.51 21.71 22.43
CA GLN A 640 -36.93 21.49 22.69
C GLN A 640 -37.17 20.14 23.36
N GLU A 641 -36.55 19.05 22.89
CA GLU A 641 -36.65 17.71 23.47
C GLU A 641 -36.07 17.68 24.90
N GLY A 642 -34.98 18.41 25.16
CA GLY A 642 -34.47 18.62 26.52
C GLY A 642 -35.45 19.36 27.46
N GLN A 643 -36.41 20.13 26.93
CA GLN A 643 -37.48 20.78 27.70
C GLN A 643 -38.81 19.99 27.68
N VAL A 644 -39.07 19.23 26.63
CA VAL A 644 -40.29 18.43 26.42
C VAL A 644 -40.21 17.12 27.20
N CYS A 645 -39.05 16.45 27.22
CA CYS A 645 -38.86 15.25 28.04
C CYS A 645 -39.01 15.58 29.54
N ALA A 646 -38.42 16.69 29.99
CA ALA A 646 -38.61 17.22 31.34
C ALA A 646 -40.08 17.60 31.65
N ARG A 647 -40.87 18.00 30.64
CA ARG A 647 -42.32 18.26 30.80
C ARG A 647 -43.16 16.99 30.85
N CYS A 648 -42.82 15.96 30.07
CA CYS A 648 -43.52 14.68 30.09
C CYS A 648 -43.23 13.88 31.37
N LEU A 649 -42.00 13.92 31.88
CA LEU A 649 -41.61 13.26 33.14
C LEU A 649 -42.19 13.90 34.41
N LEU A 650 -42.84 15.07 34.31
CA LEU A 650 -43.54 15.71 35.42
C LEU A 650 -45.04 15.36 35.49
N TRP A 651 -45.58 14.65 34.49
CA TRP A 651 -47.00 14.29 34.35
C TRP A 651 -47.17 12.86 33.76
N GLY A 652 -46.48 11.88 34.35
CA GLY A 652 -46.54 10.46 34.00
C GLY A 652 -46.29 9.55 35.19
#